data_AF-G8NWJ8-F1
#
_entry.id   AF-G8NWJ8-F1
#
_cell.length_a   1.000
_cell.length_b   1.000
_cell.length_c   1.000
_cell.angle_alpha   90.00
_cell.angle_beta   90.00
_cell.angle_gamma   90.00
#
_symmetry.space_group_name_H-M   'P 1'
#
loop_
_entity.id
_entity.type
_entity.pdbx_description
1 polymer ?
#
loop_
_entity_poly.entity_id
_entity_poly.type
_entity_poly.pdbx_seq_one_letter_code
_entity_poly.pdbx_strand_id
1 'polypeptide(L)'
;MTTWRAIWLGFLTAAGLQVAAINATHVGAQSPQQSQAGMSPFTMELRRGALAHSPVDVSYLLDAPAGKHGFVQVKDGHLATGDGKRIRFWGVNITDWSKGSRQIPAKQDAAFLASTLARFGVNSVRFQFLDLEVPRGLIAKQGDSTRMLDADALDREDYFIAELEKRGIYIDFNLLVGRPFHAGDGVKNPELLREGSKGTSLYDARMIELQKEYARQLLTHLNPYTKLRYTDDPAVAIVEINNENAINVGFHAPAPFYQDELTGLYNQWLAKHRTAEQSAKLREITNVGAEAPVPLLSSKTLVAEAPPEQFYAEAEFYNDLQHDYFLDMERYLKQTLGSHSLVIATADHSHSNSGYPILLATQDMDIIDGHTYWQHPEYYVKKLPMVNDPFNSTVVELSRSAIAGKPYTVSEVNNPFPNDYAGEGIPILAAYAGLQDWDAIFWYSFEPKSNPAWKPHVGDAFDISLDPVKMPELAAGALLFLRGDVEKARSISERTYSQKQVFDSMLIPSTERPYYTEGFPLALPLEQEVRIGSLTGPPTKPFETSEATDPIVSDTRQLAWYVGPQHTNGLVTVDTPKSQALIGFVTAQGKSVHNMSAEVSNSFCTLLLSAMDEQPIATSTKLLLVAGGPVENTGQQWNTAGTDVTSFGGPPSLVEPVKGTITLSGLEGAHALWVQPIDGAGQPLGKPTAAANIGGTWKVPLGTVTTTWYEIRVER
;
A
#
# COMPACT_ATOMS: atom_id res chain seq x y z
N MET A 1 8.11 -15.84 16.80
CA MET A 1 7.63 -14.71 17.61
C MET A 1 8.76 -13.95 18.34
N THR A 2 9.94 -13.80 17.72
CA THR A 2 11.09 -13.11 18.33
C THR A 2 11.92 -12.38 17.28
N THR A 3 11.34 -11.33 16.70
CA THR A 3 12.03 -10.24 15.97
C THR A 3 11.25 -8.93 16.15
N TRP A 4 9.92 -8.95 16.07
CA TRP A 4 9.08 -7.77 16.29
C TRP A 4 9.13 -7.18 17.72
N ARG A 5 9.26 -8.01 18.76
CA ARG A 5 9.43 -7.52 20.16
C ARG A 5 10.80 -6.89 20.44
N ALA A 6 11.84 -7.24 19.67
CA ALA A 6 13.17 -6.66 19.86
C ALA A 6 13.25 -5.20 19.37
N ILE A 7 12.35 -4.81 18.47
CA ILE A 7 12.24 -3.44 17.95
C ILE A 7 11.58 -2.48 18.98
N TRP A 8 10.84 -3.01 19.96
CA TRP A 8 10.08 -2.20 20.93
C TRP A 8 10.53 -2.28 22.40
N LEU A 9 11.31 -3.30 22.81
CA LEU A 9 11.80 -3.38 24.21
C LEU A 9 12.87 -2.33 24.57
N GLY A 10 13.33 -1.51 23.62
CA GLY A 10 14.22 -0.37 23.89
C GLY A 10 13.56 0.87 24.51
N PHE A 11 12.23 0.89 24.68
CA PHE A 11 11.49 2.09 25.11
C PHE A 11 11.04 2.12 26.58
N LEU A 12 11.34 1.11 27.40
CA LEU A 12 10.84 1.04 28.80
C LEU A 12 11.89 1.13 29.91
N THR A 13 13.16 1.41 29.61
CA THR A 13 14.21 1.57 30.64
C THR A 13 14.76 2.99 30.80
N ALA A 14 13.96 4.01 30.51
CA ALA A 14 14.32 5.42 30.76
C ALA A 14 13.28 6.23 31.57
N ALA A 15 12.24 5.59 32.12
CA ALA A 15 11.32 6.22 33.06
C ALA A 15 11.29 5.39 34.36
N GLY A 16 11.92 5.90 35.41
CA GLY A 16 12.04 5.24 36.71
C GLY A 16 10.70 5.11 37.45
N LEU A 17 9.90 4.10 37.07
CA LEU A 17 8.71 3.67 37.80
C LEU A 17 8.98 2.26 38.36
N GLN A 18 9.25 2.20 39.67
CA GLN A 18 9.24 0.94 40.42
C GLN A 18 7.81 0.38 40.45
N VAL A 19 7.56 -0.69 39.71
CA VAL A 19 6.35 -1.50 39.89
C VAL A 19 6.69 -2.66 40.82
N ALA A 20 6.01 -2.71 41.96
CA ALA A 20 6.15 -3.78 42.95
C ALA A 20 5.80 -5.14 42.34
N ALA A 21 6.70 -6.11 42.51
CA ALA A 21 6.50 -7.49 42.07
C ALA A 21 5.39 -8.16 42.90
N ILE A 22 4.25 -8.43 42.27
CA ILE A 22 3.24 -9.36 42.78
C ILE A 22 3.59 -10.74 42.23
N ASN A 23 4.05 -11.64 43.11
CA ASN A 23 4.22 -13.06 42.80
C ASN A 23 2.85 -13.69 42.54
N ALA A 24 2.48 -13.86 41.27
CA ALA A 24 1.34 -14.69 40.88
C ALA A 24 1.83 -16.13 40.61
N THR A 25 1.38 -17.03 41.46
CA THR A 25 1.52 -18.48 41.35
C THR A 25 0.98 -19.00 40.01
N HIS A 26 1.74 -19.88 39.36
CA HIS A 26 1.33 -20.58 38.15
C HIS A 26 0.05 -21.40 38.39
N VAL A 27 -1.06 -20.92 37.83
CA VAL A 27 -2.21 -21.76 37.49
C VAL A 27 -2.25 -21.82 35.98
N GLY A 28 -1.97 -23.01 35.42
CA GLY A 28 -2.05 -23.26 33.99
C GLY A 28 -3.50 -23.11 33.51
N ALA A 29 -3.84 -21.95 32.96
CA ALA A 29 -5.03 -21.78 32.16
C ALA A 29 -4.65 -22.13 30.71
N GLN A 30 -5.12 -23.30 30.24
CA GLN A 30 -5.11 -23.60 28.82
C GLN A 30 -6.04 -22.58 28.12
N SER A 31 -5.49 -21.80 27.20
CA SER A 31 -6.26 -20.95 26.29
C SER A 31 -7.28 -21.83 25.55
N PRO A 32 -8.58 -21.47 25.49
CA PRO A 32 -9.54 -22.24 24.72
C PRO A 32 -9.11 -22.25 23.25
N GLN A 33 -8.93 -23.45 22.70
CA GLN A 33 -8.61 -23.66 21.28
C GLN A 33 -9.79 -23.15 20.45
N GLN A 34 -9.56 -22.10 19.65
CA GLN A 34 -10.58 -21.54 18.77
C GLN A 34 -10.98 -22.60 17.74
N SER A 35 -12.29 -22.80 17.56
CA SER A 35 -12.82 -23.82 16.66
C SER A 35 -12.70 -23.34 15.22
N GLN A 36 -11.89 -24.01 14.39
CA GLN A 36 -11.86 -23.79 12.93
C GLN A 36 -13.06 -24.47 12.23
N ALA A 37 -14.21 -24.56 12.91
CA ALA A 37 -15.41 -25.17 12.38
C ALA A 37 -15.95 -24.37 11.19
N GLY A 38 -16.23 -25.07 10.08
CA GLY A 38 -16.70 -24.43 8.84
C GLY A 38 -15.59 -24.07 7.85
N MET A 39 -14.33 -24.02 8.30
CA MET A 39 -13.15 -23.81 7.45
C MET A 39 -12.78 -25.08 6.67
N SER A 40 -12.20 -24.92 5.48
CA SER A 40 -11.74 -26.02 4.63
C SER A 40 -10.39 -25.68 3.98
N PRO A 41 -9.48 -26.66 3.78
CA PRO A 41 -8.22 -26.40 3.10
C PRO A 41 -8.41 -25.89 1.67
N PHE A 42 -7.80 -24.77 1.35
CA PHE A 42 -7.63 -24.26 -0.01
C PHE A 42 -6.40 -23.37 -0.04
N THR A 43 -5.51 -23.61 -1.01
CA THR A 43 -4.16 -23.06 -1.00
C THR A 43 -3.74 -22.63 -2.38
N MET A 44 -3.04 -21.50 -2.48
CA MET A 44 -2.40 -21.08 -3.72
C MET A 44 -1.20 -21.97 -4.04
N GLU A 45 -1.10 -22.39 -5.30
CA GLU A 45 -0.14 -23.38 -5.81
C GLU A 45 0.64 -22.77 -6.99
N LEU A 46 1.35 -21.66 -6.73
CA LEU A 46 1.93 -20.80 -7.76
C LEU A 46 2.84 -21.55 -8.75
N ARG A 47 3.71 -22.44 -8.26
CA ARG A 47 4.61 -23.24 -9.10
C ARG A 47 3.85 -24.19 -10.03
N ARG A 48 2.81 -24.86 -9.52
CA ARG A 48 1.97 -25.73 -10.36
C ARG A 48 1.19 -24.90 -11.38
N GLY A 49 0.74 -23.71 -11.00
CA GLY A 49 0.05 -22.79 -11.89
C GLY A 49 0.91 -22.34 -13.08
N ALA A 50 2.23 -22.25 -12.91
CA ALA A 50 3.13 -21.90 -14.01
C ALA A 50 3.32 -23.01 -15.06
N LEU A 51 2.85 -24.23 -14.81
CA LEU A 51 3.04 -25.38 -15.70
C LEU A 51 1.98 -25.51 -16.80
N ALA A 52 0.85 -24.78 -16.70
CA ALA A 52 -0.24 -24.86 -17.65
C ALA A 52 -1.01 -23.53 -17.74
N HIS A 53 -1.63 -23.28 -18.90
CA HIS A 53 -2.51 -22.14 -19.10
C HIS A 53 -3.70 -22.18 -18.12
N SER A 54 -4.10 -21.02 -17.59
CA SER A 54 -5.22 -20.88 -16.66
C SER A 54 -6.42 -20.27 -17.38
N PRO A 55 -7.64 -20.84 -17.30
CA PRO A 55 -8.83 -20.20 -17.86
C PRO A 55 -9.11 -18.82 -17.24
N VAL A 56 -8.64 -18.54 -16.03
CA VAL A 56 -8.81 -17.25 -15.34
C VAL A 56 -7.56 -16.36 -15.41
N ASP A 57 -6.72 -16.56 -16.43
CA ASP A 57 -5.53 -15.73 -16.70
C ASP A 57 -5.93 -14.34 -17.22
N VAL A 58 -5.47 -13.29 -16.54
CA VAL A 58 -5.71 -11.88 -16.92
C VAL A 58 -4.46 -11.15 -17.43
N SER A 59 -3.39 -11.89 -17.76
CA SER A 59 -2.14 -11.31 -18.30
C SER A 59 -2.29 -10.58 -19.63
N TYR A 60 -3.40 -10.81 -20.34
CA TYR A 60 -3.73 -10.06 -21.56
C TYR A 60 -3.96 -8.56 -21.31
N LEU A 61 -4.16 -8.15 -20.06
CA LEU A 61 -4.24 -6.74 -19.65
C LEU A 61 -2.88 -6.03 -19.73
N LEU A 62 -1.76 -6.78 -19.78
CA LEU A 62 -0.41 -6.23 -19.77
C LEU A 62 0.10 -6.01 -21.19
N ASP A 63 0.60 -4.82 -21.45
CA ASP A 63 1.09 -4.43 -22.76
C ASP A 63 2.59 -4.74 -22.93
N ALA A 64 2.93 -6.02 -23.02
CA ALA A 64 4.31 -6.49 -23.02
C ALA A 64 5.12 -6.18 -24.31
N PRO A 65 6.46 -6.01 -24.22
CA PRO A 65 7.23 -5.84 -22.98
C PRO A 65 7.02 -4.44 -22.36
N ALA A 66 7.33 -4.30 -21.07
CA ALA A 66 7.29 -3.01 -20.39
C ALA A 66 8.26 -2.02 -21.06
N GLY A 67 7.90 -0.74 -21.07
CA GLY A 67 8.72 0.31 -21.69
C GLY A 67 8.74 0.32 -23.22
N LYS A 68 8.02 -0.57 -23.91
CA LYS A 68 8.04 -0.63 -25.40
C LYS A 68 7.57 0.64 -26.11
N HIS A 69 6.85 1.52 -25.42
CA HIS A 69 6.39 2.80 -25.92
C HIS A 69 7.26 3.98 -25.48
N GLY A 70 8.43 3.70 -24.89
CA GLY A 70 9.29 4.69 -24.24
C GLY A 70 8.99 4.87 -22.75
N PHE A 71 9.72 5.79 -22.12
CA PHE A 71 9.57 6.09 -20.69
C PHE A 71 8.15 6.55 -20.35
N VAL A 72 7.69 6.15 -19.17
CA VAL A 72 6.47 6.68 -18.57
C VAL A 72 6.70 8.15 -18.23
N GLN A 73 5.68 8.97 -18.46
CA GLN A 73 5.72 10.42 -18.30
C GLN A 73 4.46 10.91 -17.59
N VAL A 74 4.53 12.12 -17.03
CA VAL A 74 3.35 12.84 -16.56
C VAL A 74 2.69 13.56 -17.74
N LYS A 75 1.39 13.34 -17.93
CA LYS A 75 0.59 14.04 -18.94
C LYS A 75 -0.79 14.32 -18.40
N ASP A 76 -1.21 15.59 -18.46
CA ASP A 76 -2.53 16.05 -18.02
C ASP A 76 -2.87 15.62 -16.59
N GLY A 77 -1.87 15.61 -15.70
CA GLY A 77 -2.01 15.19 -14.30
C GLY A 77 -2.10 13.68 -14.08
N HIS A 78 -1.79 12.86 -15.08
CA HIS A 78 -1.81 11.40 -14.99
C HIS A 78 -0.54 10.74 -15.49
N LEU A 79 -0.34 9.47 -15.14
CA LEU A 79 0.70 8.64 -15.74
C LEU A 79 0.32 8.30 -17.19
N ALA A 80 1.28 8.43 -18.09
CA ALA A 80 1.15 8.06 -19.49
C ALA A 80 2.38 7.32 -20.02
N THR A 81 2.19 6.41 -20.97
CA THR A 81 3.29 5.82 -21.75
C THR A 81 4.01 6.88 -22.59
N GLY A 82 5.18 6.57 -23.14
CA GLY A 82 5.95 7.53 -23.96
C GLY A 82 5.24 8.00 -25.23
N ASP A 83 4.28 7.22 -25.77
CA ASP A 83 3.38 7.63 -26.86
C ASP A 83 2.17 8.48 -26.39
N GLY A 84 2.09 8.77 -25.09
CA GLY A 84 1.14 9.69 -24.48
C GLY A 84 -0.24 9.10 -24.17
N LYS A 85 -0.38 7.77 -24.14
CA LYS A 85 -1.61 7.09 -23.69
C LYS A 85 -1.60 6.91 -22.18
N ARG A 86 -2.75 7.07 -21.54
CA ARG A 86 -2.90 6.90 -20.09
C ARG A 86 -2.54 5.47 -19.69
N ILE A 87 -1.76 5.33 -18.61
CA ILE A 87 -1.42 4.04 -18.00
C ILE A 87 -1.78 4.08 -16.51
N ARG A 88 -2.27 2.97 -15.97
CA ARG A 88 -2.44 2.76 -14.53
C ARG A 88 -1.54 1.62 -14.08
N PHE A 89 -0.98 1.70 -12.89
CA PHE A 89 -0.20 0.63 -12.29
C PHE A 89 -1.00 -0.14 -11.24
N TRP A 90 -1.17 -1.44 -11.49
CA TRP A 90 -1.66 -2.41 -10.52
C TRP A 90 -0.48 -3.26 -10.11
N GLY A 91 0.04 -3.02 -8.91
CA GLY A 91 1.34 -3.50 -8.49
C GLY A 91 1.34 -4.29 -7.19
N VAL A 92 2.51 -4.83 -6.87
CA VAL A 92 2.81 -5.43 -5.57
C VAL A 92 4.19 -4.99 -5.12
N ASN A 93 4.40 -4.95 -3.81
CA ASN A 93 5.73 -4.77 -3.24
C ASN A 93 6.38 -6.15 -3.11
N ILE A 94 7.61 -6.30 -3.57
CA ILE A 94 8.36 -7.56 -3.40
C ILE A 94 9.19 -7.48 -2.12
N THR A 95 8.89 -8.35 -1.16
CA THR A 95 9.60 -8.44 0.13
C THR A 95 9.88 -9.89 0.55
N ASP A 96 10.44 -10.10 1.74
CA ASP A 96 10.80 -11.43 2.27
C ASP A 96 10.72 -11.59 3.79
N TRP A 97 9.71 -10.99 4.44
CA TRP A 97 9.52 -11.06 5.89
C TRP A 97 9.16 -12.47 6.39
N SER A 98 8.39 -13.23 5.61
CA SER A 98 8.09 -14.62 5.94
C SER A 98 9.37 -15.43 5.95
N LYS A 99 9.57 -16.19 7.03
CA LYS A 99 10.79 -16.96 7.24
C LYS A 99 11.06 -17.95 6.09
N GLY A 100 12.10 -17.67 5.30
CA GLY A 100 12.52 -18.50 4.18
C GLY A 100 11.98 -18.06 2.82
N SER A 101 11.19 -16.98 2.74
CA SER A 101 11.02 -16.20 1.51
C SER A 101 12.36 -15.59 1.09
N ARG A 102 12.46 -15.17 -0.17
CA ARG A 102 13.58 -14.38 -0.70
C ARG A 102 13.09 -13.39 -1.73
N GLN A 103 13.30 -12.09 -1.49
CA GLN A 103 12.85 -11.03 -2.39
C GLN A 103 13.60 -11.09 -3.72
N ILE A 104 14.91 -11.34 -3.69
CA ILE A 104 15.75 -11.61 -4.86
C ILE A 104 15.72 -13.14 -5.11
N PRO A 105 14.95 -13.64 -6.09
CA PRO A 105 14.79 -15.07 -6.31
C PRO A 105 16.06 -15.72 -6.90
N ALA A 106 16.04 -17.04 -7.02
CA ALA A 106 17.00 -17.73 -7.88
C ALA A 106 16.60 -17.56 -9.36
N LYS A 107 17.56 -17.55 -10.28
CA LYS A 107 17.26 -17.39 -11.72
C LYS A 107 16.27 -18.42 -12.28
N GLN A 108 16.38 -19.67 -11.83
CA GLN A 108 15.44 -20.72 -12.23
C GLN A 108 13.99 -20.44 -11.80
N ASP A 109 13.79 -19.56 -10.81
CA ASP A 109 12.49 -19.22 -10.25
C ASP A 109 11.92 -17.91 -10.83
N ALA A 110 12.77 -17.00 -11.30
CA ALA A 110 12.38 -15.69 -11.81
C ALA A 110 11.28 -15.74 -12.88
N ALA A 111 11.43 -16.59 -13.89
CA ALA A 111 10.49 -16.67 -15.01
C ALA A 111 9.08 -17.10 -14.58
N PHE A 112 8.96 -18.03 -13.62
CA PHE A 112 7.65 -18.47 -13.15
C PHE A 112 7.02 -17.44 -12.20
N LEU A 113 7.84 -16.76 -11.38
CA LEU A 113 7.36 -15.69 -10.50
C LEU A 113 6.80 -14.53 -11.32
N ALA A 114 7.55 -14.06 -12.33
CA ALA A 114 7.09 -13.03 -13.25
C ALA A 114 5.82 -13.46 -14.01
N SER A 115 5.75 -14.73 -14.46
CA SER A 115 4.55 -15.30 -15.07
C SER A 115 3.35 -15.33 -14.11
N THR A 116 3.60 -15.64 -12.83
CA THR A 116 2.57 -15.65 -11.80
C THR A 116 1.99 -14.25 -11.62
N LEU A 117 2.84 -13.24 -11.42
CA LEU A 117 2.41 -11.84 -11.28
C LEU A 117 1.57 -11.38 -12.49
N ALA A 118 2.05 -11.64 -13.71
CA ALA A 118 1.33 -11.30 -14.93
C ALA A 118 -0.06 -11.98 -15.00
N ARG A 119 -0.16 -13.26 -14.63
CA ARG A 119 -1.44 -14.01 -14.62
C ARG A 119 -2.49 -13.42 -13.69
N PHE A 120 -2.06 -12.73 -12.62
CA PHE A 120 -2.91 -12.00 -11.69
C PHE A 120 -3.06 -10.52 -12.04
N GLY A 121 -2.59 -10.10 -13.21
CA GLY A 121 -2.79 -8.74 -13.74
C GLY A 121 -1.83 -7.70 -13.18
N VAL A 122 -0.79 -8.11 -12.45
CA VAL A 122 0.22 -7.20 -11.90
C VAL A 122 1.07 -6.66 -13.04
N ASN A 123 1.01 -5.35 -13.30
CA ASN A 123 1.76 -4.69 -14.37
C ASN A 123 2.87 -3.75 -13.84
N SER A 124 3.09 -3.70 -12.53
CA SER A 124 4.23 -3.03 -11.92
C SER A 124 4.71 -3.74 -10.66
N VAL A 125 6.01 -3.68 -10.38
CA VAL A 125 6.61 -4.21 -9.15
C VAL A 125 7.42 -3.12 -8.47
N ARG A 126 7.12 -2.89 -7.19
CA ARG A 126 7.91 -2.04 -6.31
C ARG A 126 8.91 -2.89 -5.53
N PHE A 127 10.19 -2.65 -5.75
CA PHE A 127 11.25 -3.34 -5.02
C PHE A 127 11.58 -2.60 -3.74
N GLN A 128 11.18 -3.20 -2.63
CA GLN A 128 11.33 -2.62 -1.30
C GLN A 128 12.42 -3.37 -0.54
N PHE A 129 13.28 -2.65 0.19
CA PHE A 129 14.40 -3.21 0.95
C PHE A 129 15.54 -3.86 0.13
N LEU A 130 15.74 -3.46 -1.13
CA LEU A 130 16.95 -3.85 -1.88
C LEU A 130 18.24 -3.25 -1.27
N ASP A 131 18.13 -2.19 -0.48
CA ASP A 131 19.23 -1.57 0.26
C ASP A 131 19.58 -2.29 1.57
N LEU A 132 19.05 -3.49 1.80
CA LEU A 132 19.50 -4.38 2.86
C LEU A 132 20.71 -5.21 2.44
N GLU A 133 21.39 -5.78 3.44
CA GLU A 133 22.45 -6.74 3.19
C GLU A 133 21.92 -8.09 2.66
N VAL A 134 22.74 -8.79 1.89
CA VAL A 134 22.48 -10.16 1.45
C VAL A 134 22.25 -11.10 2.66
N PRO A 135 21.38 -12.12 2.55
CA PRO A 135 20.69 -12.55 1.34
C PRO A 135 19.35 -11.83 1.09
N ARG A 136 19.00 -10.79 1.85
CA ARG A 136 17.72 -10.08 1.68
C ARG A 136 17.83 -9.10 0.51
N GLY A 137 18.68 -8.08 0.64
CA GLY A 137 18.89 -7.07 -0.41
C GLY A 137 20.17 -7.30 -1.22
N LEU A 138 20.69 -6.21 -1.78
CA LEU A 138 21.82 -6.17 -2.69
C LEU A 138 23.15 -5.83 -2.00
N ILE A 139 23.15 -5.33 -0.77
CA ILE A 139 24.39 -4.89 -0.11
C ILE A 139 25.23 -6.11 0.30
N ALA A 140 26.51 -6.12 -0.06
CA ALA A 140 27.43 -7.20 0.30
C ALA A 140 27.73 -7.21 1.80
N LYS A 141 27.72 -8.41 2.42
CA LYS A 141 28.19 -8.61 3.80
C LYS A 141 29.71 -8.71 3.85
N GLN A 142 30.39 -7.59 3.65
CA GLN A 142 31.86 -7.55 3.63
C GLN A 142 32.41 -6.46 4.54
N GLY A 143 32.98 -6.89 5.68
CA GLY A 143 33.56 -5.98 6.66
C GLY A 143 32.50 -5.15 7.40
N ASP A 144 32.89 -3.95 7.85
CA ASP A 144 32.05 -3.02 8.61
C ASP A 144 31.55 -1.87 7.70
N SER A 145 31.11 -2.18 6.48
CA SER A 145 30.63 -1.18 5.53
C SER A 145 29.50 -1.72 4.66
N THR A 146 28.60 -0.82 4.25
CA THR A 146 27.44 -1.08 3.40
C THR A 146 27.58 -0.49 2.00
N ARG A 147 28.80 -0.19 1.55
CA ARG A 147 29.09 0.60 0.34
C ARG A 147 29.26 -0.20 -0.94
N MET A 148 29.16 -1.53 -0.88
CA MET A 148 29.34 -2.39 -2.05
C MET A 148 28.11 -3.25 -2.27
N LEU A 149 27.74 -3.42 -3.54
CA LEU A 149 26.73 -4.38 -3.95
C LEU A 149 27.35 -5.77 -4.13
N ASP A 150 26.59 -6.80 -3.78
CA ASP A 150 26.91 -8.20 -4.03
C ASP A 150 26.61 -8.55 -5.50
N ALA A 151 27.64 -8.95 -6.24
CA ALA A 151 27.53 -9.19 -7.68
C ALA A 151 26.57 -10.35 -8.02
N ASP A 152 26.52 -11.40 -7.18
CA ASP A 152 25.65 -12.56 -7.40
C ASP A 152 24.19 -12.25 -7.07
N ALA A 153 23.93 -11.39 -6.08
CA ALA A 153 22.59 -10.88 -5.80
C ALA A 153 22.11 -9.97 -6.93
N LEU A 154 22.96 -9.03 -7.39
CA LEU A 154 22.62 -8.12 -8.48
C LEU A 154 22.36 -8.86 -9.80
N ASP A 155 23.17 -9.85 -10.16
CA ASP A 155 22.98 -10.67 -11.36
C ASP A 155 21.68 -11.52 -11.32
N ARG A 156 21.22 -11.92 -10.13
CA ARG A 156 19.91 -12.58 -9.95
C ARG A 156 18.76 -11.59 -10.07
N GLU A 157 18.91 -10.40 -9.50
CA GLU A 157 17.92 -9.34 -9.56
C GLU A 157 17.75 -8.83 -11.00
N ASP A 158 18.86 -8.60 -11.71
CA ASP A 158 18.89 -8.24 -13.13
C ASP A 158 18.10 -9.24 -13.98
N TYR A 159 18.27 -10.54 -13.71
CA TYR A 159 17.54 -11.58 -14.42
C TYR A 159 16.06 -11.60 -14.07
N PHE A 160 15.71 -11.31 -12.81
CA PHE A 160 14.32 -11.23 -12.39
C PHE A 160 13.60 -10.04 -13.05
N ILE A 161 14.22 -8.86 -13.03
CA ILE A 161 13.74 -7.66 -13.74
C ILE A 161 13.55 -7.95 -15.23
N ALA A 162 14.52 -8.57 -15.90
CA ALA A 162 14.37 -8.91 -17.31
C ALA A 162 13.21 -9.89 -17.59
N GLU A 163 12.85 -10.76 -16.65
CA GLU A 163 11.68 -11.63 -16.77
C GLU A 163 10.35 -10.88 -16.50
N LEU A 164 10.35 -9.88 -15.61
CA LEU A 164 9.21 -8.98 -15.38
C LEU A 164 8.93 -8.14 -16.63
N GLU A 165 9.96 -7.49 -17.18
CA GLU A 165 9.83 -6.62 -18.36
C GLU A 165 9.28 -7.35 -19.58
N LYS A 166 9.79 -8.56 -19.86
CA LYS A 166 9.32 -9.43 -20.95
C LYS A 166 7.81 -9.67 -20.91
N ARG A 167 7.20 -9.54 -19.73
CA ARG A 167 5.77 -9.80 -19.49
C ARG A 167 4.95 -8.52 -19.33
N GLY A 168 5.53 -7.34 -19.57
CA GLY A 168 4.81 -6.08 -19.47
C GLY A 168 4.72 -5.52 -18.06
N ILE A 169 5.59 -5.97 -17.14
CA ILE A 169 5.63 -5.52 -15.76
C ILE A 169 6.72 -4.45 -15.62
N TYR A 170 6.31 -3.24 -15.25
CA TYR A 170 7.20 -2.09 -15.01
C TYR A 170 7.88 -2.18 -13.65
N ILE A 171 8.98 -1.45 -13.49
CA ILE A 171 9.81 -1.45 -12.29
C ILE A 171 9.68 -0.11 -11.57
N ASP A 172 9.50 -0.21 -10.26
CA ASP A 172 9.60 0.87 -9.29
C ASP A 172 10.72 0.54 -8.28
N PHE A 173 11.75 1.38 -8.22
CA PHE A 173 12.88 1.21 -7.31
C PHE A 173 12.80 2.14 -6.11
N ASN A 174 12.94 1.60 -4.91
CA ASN A 174 13.23 2.40 -3.72
C ASN A 174 14.74 2.52 -3.48
N LEU A 175 15.23 3.73 -3.22
CA LEU A 175 16.65 3.96 -2.97
C LEU A 175 17.05 3.83 -1.49
N LEU A 176 16.27 4.39 -0.56
CA LEU A 176 16.51 4.26 0.88
C LEU A 176 15.27 3.76 1.61
N VAL A 177 15.34 2.55 2.15
CA VAL A 177 14.25 1.93 2.92
C VAL A 177 14.79 1.44 4.25
N GLY A 178 15.72 0.48 4.22
CA GLY A 178 16.16 -0.24 5.41
C GLY A 178 17.66 -0.24 5.67
N ARG A 179 18.46 0.47 4.87
CA ARG A 179 19.93 0.40 4.94
C ARG A 179 20.46 0.48 6.37
N PRO A 180 21.23 -0.53 6.84
CA PRO A 180 21.83 -0.52 8.17
C PRO A 180 23.18 0.18 8.13
N PHE A 181 23.23 1.51 8.25
CA PHE A 181 24.49 2.26 8.21
C PHE A 181 25.50 1.76 9.27
N HIS A 182 26.75 1.57 8.87
CA HIS A 182 27.83 1.03 9.71
C HIS A 182 28.94 2.07 9.99
N ALA A 183 29.83 1.79 10.95
CA ALA A 183 30.89 2.74 11.32
C ALA A 183 31.93 2.90 10.20
N GLY A 184 32.26 1.82 9.49
CA GLY A 184 33.13 1.88 8.30
C GLY A 184 32.52 2.60 7.11
N ASP A 185 31.23 2.98 7.15
CA ASP A 185 30.65 3.92 6.19
C ASP A 185 31.05 5.37 6.47
N GLY A 186 31.73 5.65 7.59
CA GLY A 186 32.08 6.99 8.04
C GLY A 186 30.95 7.71 8.79
N VAL A 187 29.86 7.00 9.06
CA VAL A 187 28.69 7.48 9.82
C VAL A 187 29.01 7.46 11.32
N LYS A 188 28.48 8.44 12.07
CA LYS A 188 28.70 8.55 13.52
C LYS A 188 27.63 7.79 14.30
N ASN A 189 28.00 7.18 15.42
CA ASN A 189 27.05 6.48 16.29
C ASN A 189 26.05 5.55 15.56
N PRO A 190 26.52 4.68 14.62
CA PRO A 190 25.63 3.80 13.85
C PRO A 190 24.77 2.91 14.75
N GLU A 191 25.24 2.58 15.95
CA GLU A 191 24.49 1.82 16.97
C GLU A 191 23.21 2.49 17.48
N LEU A 192 23.10 3.81 17.29
CA LEU A 192 21.91 4.61 17.66
C LEU A 192 20.98 4.84 16.47
N LEU A 193 21.41 4.48 15.27
CA LEU A 193 20.61 4.59 14.06
C LEU A 193 19.73 3.35 13.90
N ARG A 194 18.53 3.58 13.39
CA ARG A 194 17.62 2.51 12.98
C ARG A 194 17.71 2.32 11.47
N GLU A 195 17.11 1.23 10.97
CA GLU A 195 17.00 0.95 9.53
C GLU A 195 16.53 2.21 8.76
N GLY A 196 17.26 2.58 7.71
CA GLY A 196 16.99 3.77 6.88
C GLY A 196 17.30 5.12 7.56
N SER A 197 17.63 5.13 8.86
CA SER A 197 17.95 6.33 9.64
C SER A 197 16.92 7.46 9.49
N LYS A 198 15.62 7.11 9.52
CA LYS A 198 14.50 8.04 9.26
C LYS A 198 14.64 9.35 10.06
N GLY A 199 14.34 10.47 9.41
CA GLY A 199 14.55 11.85 9.86
C GLY A 199 16.02 12.30 9.74
N THR A 200 16.97 11.51 10.24
CA THR A 200 18.41 11.87 10.23
C THR A 200 19.02 11.80 8.83
N SER A 201 18.61 10.81 8.03
CA SER A 201 19.06 10.62 6.65
C SER A 201 18.65 11.75 5.68
N LEU A 202 17.79 12.68 6.12
CA LEU A 202 17.36 13.84 5.34
C LEU A 202 18.30 15.04 5.45
N TYR A 203 19.23 15.04 6.42
CA TYR A 203 20.13 16.19 6.62
C TYR A 203 21.59 15.84 6.89
N ASP A 204 21.91 14.65 7.42
CA ASP A 204 23.32 14.29 7.64
C ASP A 204 24.05 14.19 6.30
N ALA A 205 25.08 15.02 6.14
CA ALA A 205 25.77 15.16 4.87
C ALA A 205 26.41 13.83 4.40
N ARG A 206 26.87 12.99 5.33
CA ARG A 206 27.52 11.72 5.00
C ARG A 206 26.49 10.68 4.55
N MET A 207 25.34 10.60 5.19
CA MET A 207 24.25 9.71 4.79
C MET A 207 23.70 10.11 3.41
N ILE A 208 23.56 11.40 3.11
CA ILE A 208 23.14 11.87 1.79
C ILE A 208 24.15 11.47 0.71
N GLU A 209 25.46 11.61 0.98
CA GLU A 209 26.51 11.13 0.08
C GLU A 209 26.40 9.62 -0.19
N LEU A 210 26.16 8.83 0.86
CA LEU A 210 26.00 7.37 0.77
C LEU A 210 24.74 6.95 0.00
N GLN A 211 23.64 7.72 0.11
CA GLN A 211 22.44 7.52 -0.69
C GLN A 211 22.71 7.79 -2.17
N LYS A 212 23.38 8.89 -2.49
CA LYS A 212 23.81 9.22 -3.87
C LYS A 212 24.79 8.18 -4.43
N GLU A 213 25.68 7.65 -3.60
CA GLU A 213 26.59 6.56 -3.96
C GLU A 213 25.81 5.29 -4.34
N TYR A 214 24.87 4.86 -3.49
CA TYR A 214 24.01 3.69 -3.75
C TYR A 214 23.16 3.88 -5.01
N ALA A 215 22.50 5.03 -5.16
CA ALA A 215 21.70 5.36 -6.34
C ALA A 215 22.52 5.31 -7.65
N ARG A 216 23.77 5.79 -7.62
CA ARG A 216 24.68 5.67 -8.77
C ARG A 216 25.02 4.20 -9.05
N GLN A 217 25.40 3.44 -8.03
CA GLN A 217 25.79 2.04 -8.20
C GLN A 217 24.64 1.22 -8.78
N LEU A 218 23.41 1.41 -8.29
CA LEU A 218 22.23 0.72 -8.79
C LEU A 218 21.83 1.24 -10.17
N LEU A 219 21.48 2.53 -10.31
CA LEU A 219 20.79 3.01 -11.51
C LEU A 219 21.68 3.14 -12.77
N THR A 220 23.01 3.22 -12.59
CA THR A 220 23.96 3.24 -13.72
C THR A 220 24.51 1.86 -14.08
N HIS A 221 24.11 0.82 -13.32
CA HIS A 221 24.46 -0.57 -13.60
C HIS A 221 23.85 -1.02 -14.92
N LEU A 222 24.64 -1.72 -15.74
CA LEU A 222 24.18 -2.33 -16.98
C LEU A 222 23.59 -3.71 -16.67
N ASN A 223 22.28 -3.85 -16.80
CA ASN A 223 21.62 -5.14 -16.69
C ASN A 223 22.05 -6.02 -17.91
N PRO A 224 22.74 -7.15 -17.70
CA PRO A 224 23.25 -7.98 -18.79
C PRO A 224 22.14 -8.74 -19.54
N TYR A 225 20.89 -8.71 -19.08
CA TYR A 225 19.76 -9.38 -19.70
C TYR A 225 18.91 -8.44 -20.55
N THR A 226 18.66 -7.21 -20.09
CA THR A 226 17.95 -6.18 -20.87
C THR A 226 18.89 -5.42 -21.81
N LYS A 227 20.20 -5.45 -21.52
CA LYS A 227 21.27 -4.72 -22.24
C LYS A 227 21.14 -3.20 -22.11
N LEU A 228 20.42 -2.73 -21.10
CA LEU A 228 20.24 -1.33 -20.78
C LEU A 228 20.78 -1.07 -19.37
N ARG A 229 21.22 0.17 -19.13
CA ARG A 229 21.37 0.64 -17.75
C ARG A 229 19.98 0.97 -17.24
N TYR A 230 19.71 0.85 -15.94
CA TYR A 230 18.40 1.19 -15.39
C TYR A 230 17.99 2.65 -15.66
N THR A 231 18.96 3.56 -15.78
CA THR A 231 18.76 4.95 -16.23
C THR A 231 18.30 5.09 -17.69
N ASP A 232 18.65 4.14 -18.55
CA ASP A 232 18.28 4.11 -19.98
C ASP A 232 17.12 3.14 -20.27
N ASP A 233 16.59 2.47 -19.24
CA ASP A 233 15.58 1.42 -19.38
C ASP A 233 14.16 1.99 -19.21
N PRO A 234 13.35 2.08 -20.29
CA PRO A 234 12.00 2.63 -20.20
C PRO A 234 11.03 1.78 -19.38
N ALA A 235 11.40 0.55 -19.00
CA ALA A 235 10.62 -0.25 -18.07
C ALA A 235 10.80 0.18 -16.61
N VAL A 236 11.89 0.88 -16.27
CA VAL A 236 12.06 1.53 -14.96
C VAL A 236 11.22 2.81 -14.94
N ALA A 237 9.95 2.65 -14.55
CA ALA A 237 8.96 3.71 -14.59
C ALA A 237 9.17 4.73 -13.46
N ILE A 238 9.48 4.25 -12.26
CA ILE A 238 9.49 5.06 -11.03
C ILE A 238 10.77 4.80 -10.24
N VAL A 239 11.33 5.86 -9.66
CA VAL A 239 12.39 5.81 -8.65
C VAL A 239 11.94 6.62 -7.44
N GLU A 240 11.85 5.97 -6.28
CA GLU A 240 11.56 6.62 -5.01
C GLU A 240 12.85 7.00 -4.27
N ILE A 241 12.95 8.25 -3.84
CA ILE A 241 14.12 8.76 -3.11
C ILE A 241 14.25 8.02 -1.76
N ASN A 242 13.16 7.90 -1.01
CA ASN A 242 13.11 7.09 0.21
C ASN A 242 11.69 6.64 0.57
N ASN A 243 11.60 5.66 1.48
CA ASN A 243 10.32 5.13 1.96
C ASN A 243 9.89 5.78 3.28
N GLU A 244 8.76 6.49 3.25
CA GLU A 244 8.04 7.00 4.43
C GLU A 244 8.95 7.77 5.40
N ASN A 245 9.65 8.78 4.89
CA ASN A 245 10.62 9.53 5.64
C ASN A 245 10.27 11.01 5.68
N ALA A 246 10.12 11.54 6.89
CA ALA A 246 9.90 12.94 7.13
C ALA A 246 10.58 13.39 8.43
N ILE A 247 10.87 14.67 8.53
CA ILE A 247 11.37 15.35 9.73
C ILE A 247 10.51 16.58 10.00
N ASN A 248 10.03 16.76 11.23
CA ASN A 248 9.12 17.84 11.58
C ASN A 248 9.54 18.50 12.90
N VAL A 249 8.89 19.62 13.24
CA VAL A 249 9.10 20.31 14.51
C VAL A 249 8.96 19.34 15.69
N GLY A 250 9.88 19.42 16.66
CA GLY A 250 9.94 18.49 17.78
C GLY A 250 10.73 17.21 17.50
N PHE A 251 11.37 17.08 16.33
CA PHE A 251 12.27 15.98 16.03
C PHE A 251 13.39 15.86 17.08
N HIS A 252 13.66 14.63 17.48
CA HIS A 252 14.74 14.31 18.41
C HIS A 252 15.80 13.51 17.69
N ALA A 253 16.97 14.12 17.47
CA ALA A 253 18.08 13.45 16.81
C ALA A 253 18.60 12.29 17.68
N PRO A 254 19.07 11.18 17.06
CA PRO A 254 19.44 9.97 17.80
C PRO A 254 20.73 10.12 18.62
N ALA A 255 21.56 11.13 18.33
CA ALA A 255 22.80 11.42 19.06
C ALA A 255 23.11 12.93 19.08
N PRO A 256 23.90 13.42 20.05
CA PRO A 256 24.33 14.82 20.11
C PRO A 256 25.00 15.33 18.83
N PHE A 257 25.80 14.48 18.17
CA PHE A 257 26.44 14.83 16.90
C PHE A 257 25.42 15.29 15.84
N TYR A 258 24.35 14.53 15.67
CA TYR A 258 23.29 14.82 14.71
C TYR A 258 22.43 16.02 15.14
N GLN A 259 22.20 16.15 16.46
CA GLN A 259 21.51 17.32 17.00
C GLN A 259 22.29 18.62 16.75
N ASP A 260 23.61 18.59 16.91
CA ASP A 260 24.49 19.75 16.69
C ASP A 260 24.53 20.14 15.21
N GLU A 261 24.59 19.16 14.30
CA GLU A 261 24.51 19.39 12.86
C GLU A 261 23.18 20.05 12.48
N LEU A 262 22.05 19.48 12.90
CA LEU A 262 20.71 20.01 12.62
C LEU A 262 20.51 21.41 13.20
N THR A 263 20.99 21.66 14.43
CA THR A 263 20.95 22.98 15.06
C THR A 263 21.83 23.98 14.31
N GLY A 264 22.98 23.54 13.81
CA GLY A 264 23.85 24.34 12.95
C GLY A 264 23.17 24.73 11.64
N LEU A 265 22.51 23.79 10.96
CA LEU A 265 21.73 24.03 9.74
C LEU A 265 20.59 25.03 9.99
N TYR A 266 19.87 24.88 11.10
CA TYR A 266 18.82 25.83 11.48
C TYR A 266 19.35 27.25 11.67
N ASN A 267 20.48 27.42 12.35
CA ASN A 267 21.05 28.76 12.56
C ASN A 267 21.61 29.38 11.27
N GLN A 268 22.13 28.56 10.34
CA GLN A 268 22.48 29.02 9.00
C GLN A 268 21.24 29.44 8.20
N TRP A 269 20.14 28.71 8.33
CA TRP A 269 18.86 29.06 7.72
C TRP A 269 18.30 30.36 8.31
N LEU A 270 18.34 30.55 9.63
CA LEU A 270 17.93 31.80 10.29
C LEU A 270 18.72 33.01 9.77
N ALA A 271 20.03 32.86 9.57
CA ALA A 271 20.87 33.94 9.03
C ALA A 271 20.48 34.36 7.59
N LYS A 272 19.82 33.48 6.83
CA LYS A 272 19.34 33.75 5.47
C LYS A 272 17.88 34.25 5.44
N HIS A 273 17.03 33.76 6.34
CA HIS A 273 15.58 33.93 6.27
C HIS A 273 14.98 34.81 7.37
N ARG A 274 15.78 35.26 8.34
CA ARG A 274 15.35 36.14 9.43
C ARG A 274 16.23 37.38 9.52
N THR A 275 15.61 38.48 9.91
CA THR A 275 16.33 39.71 10.27
C THR A 275 17.06 39.53 11.60
N ALA A 276 18.07 40.36 11.86
CA ALA A 276 18.79 40.34 13.14
C ALA A 276 17.86 40.51 14.36
N GLU A 277 16.80 41.31 14.22
CA GLU A 277 15.78 41.51 15.25
C GLU A 277 14.97 40.23 15.51
N GLN A 278 14.50 39.56 14.46
CA GLN A 278 13.79 38.29 14.58
C GLN A 278 14.68 37.20 15.21
N SER A 279 15.94 37.09 14.81
CA SER A 279 16.89 36.15 15.42
C SER A 279 17.18 36.50 16.88
N ALA A 280 17.31 37.79 17.23
CA ALA A 280 17.46 38.21 18.63
C ALA A 280 16.21 37.85 19.46
N LYS A 281 15.01 38.00 18.89
CA LYS A 281 13.77 37.60 19.55
C LYS A 281 13.70 36.10 19.80
N LEU A 282 14.12 35.28 18.83
CA LEU A 282 14.21 33.83 19.01
C LEU A 282 15.18 33.46 20.13
N ARG A 283 16.34 34.11 20.23
CA ARG A 283 17.29 33.89 21.33
C ARG A 283 16.73 34.26 22.70
N GLU A 284 15.96 35.34 22.77
CA GLU A 284 15.23 35.74 23.98
C GLU A 284 14.21 34.66 24.37
N ILE A 285 13.40 34.18 23.43
CA ILE A 285 12.40 33.13 23.65
C ILE A 285 13.06 31.85 24.16
N THR A 286 14.20 31.45 23.57
CA THR A 286 14.91 30.22 23.96
C THR A 286 15.85 30.42 25.14
N ASN A 287 15.90 31.61 25.74
CA ASN A 287 16.76 31.96 26.88
C ASN A 287 18.26 31.61 26.66
N VAL A 288 18.79 31.93 25.48
CA VAL A 288 20.22 31.76 25.14
C VAL A 288 20.93 33.11 24.99
N GLY A 289 22.25 33.10 25.11
CA GLY A 289 23.07 34.32 24.96
C GLY A 289 23.01 34.91 23.55
N ALA A 290 23.34 36.20 23.39
CA ALA A 290 23.22 36.94 22.14
C ALA A 290 23.98 36.33 20.93
N GLU A 291 25.10 35.65 21.21
CA GLU A 291 25.95 34.98 20.20
C GLU A 291 25.76 33.45 20.17
N ALA A 292 24.89 32.91 21.04
CA ALA A 292 24.63 31.48 21.08
C ALA A 292 23.71 31.06 19.91
N PRO A 293 23.85 29.82 19.42
CA PRO A 293 22.89 29.26 18.46
C PRO A 293 21.51 29.15 19.11
N VAL A 294 20.47 29.44 18.34
CA VAL A 294 19.08 29.18 18.73
C VAL A 294 18.86 27.67 18.69
N PRO A 295 18.47 27.02 19.81
CA PRO A 295 18.19 25.59 19.84
C PRO A 295 16.84 25.27 19.16
N LEU A 296 16.68 24.03 18.71
CA LEU A 296 15.43 23.49 18.16
C LEU A 296 14.54 22.90 19.26
N LEU A 297 13.22 22.90 19.03
CA LEU A 297 12.25 22.18 19.83
C LEU A 297 12.47 20.67 19.68
N SER A 298 12.50 19.94 20.80
CA SER A 298 12.90 18.53 20.85
C SER A 298 11.81 17.58 21.38
N SER A 299 10.56 18.03 21.51
CA SER A 299 9.44 17.17 21.91
C SER A 299 8.09 17.75 21.51
N LYS A 300 7.07 16.90 21.35
CA LYS A 300 5.69 17.34 21.06
C LYS A 300 5.11 18.31 22.10
N THR A 301 5.45 18.12 23.38
CA THR A 301 4.99 19.02 24.46
C THR A 301 5.57 20.42 24.27
N LEU A 302 6.87 20.53 24.01
CA LEU A 302 7.50 21.82 23.76
C LEU A 302 6.95 22.48 22.49
N VAL A 303 6.65 21.69 21.45
CA VAL A 303 6.03 22.20 20.22
C VAL A 303 4.65 22.80 20.49
N ALA A 304 3.81 22.12 21.29
CA ALA A 304 2.47 22.61 21.62
C ALA A 304 2.48 23.89 22.49
N GLU A 305 3.54 24.10 23.27
CA GLU A 305 3.72 25.25 24.17
C GLU A 305 4.55 26.40 23.55
N ALA A 306 5.15 26.18 22.37
CA ALA A 306 6.06 27.12 21.75
C ALA A 306 5.35 28.43 21.34
N PRO A 307 5.97 29.60 21.55
CA PRO A 307 5.47 30.85 20.99
C PRO A 307 5.39 30.77 19.45
N PRO A 308 4.40 31.43 18.81
CA PRO A 308 4.23 31.41 17.36
C PRO A 308 5.51 31.73 16.58
N GLU A 309 6.30 32.70 17.05
CA GLU A 309 7.56 33.10 16.40
C GLU A 309 8.56 31.95 16.31
N GLN A 310 8.67 31.14 17.36
CA GLN A 310 9.56 29.96 17.37
C GLN A 310 8.96 28.83 16.54
N PHE A 311 7.68 28.51 16.75
CA PHE A 311 7.02 27.42 16.03
C PHE A 311 7.08 27.60 14.51
N TYR A 312 6.69 28.76 13.99
CA TYR A 312 6.71 28.98 12.54
C TYR A 312 8.12 29.06 11.97
N ALA A 313 9.10 29.59 12.71
CA ALA A 313 10.48 29.56 12.26
C ALA A 313 11.03 28.14 12.12
N GLU A 314 10.73 27.25 13.06
CA GLU A 314 11.14 25.85 12.95
C GLU A 314 10.32 25.09 11.90
N ALA A 315 9.01 25.33 11.79
CA ALA A 315 8.15 24.71 10.79
C ALA A 315 8.61 25.03 9.36
N GLU A 316 8.91 26.31 9.08
CA GLU A 316 9.47 26.74 7.79
C GLU A 316 10.85 26.11 7.56
N PHE A 317 11.73 26.10 8.56
CA PHE A 317 13.04 25.45 8.44
C PHE A 317 12.95 23.96 8.09
N TYR A 318 12.13 23.18 8.80
CA TYR A 318 11.98 21.75 8.54
C TYR A 318 11.35 21.48 7.17
N ASN A 319 10.42 22.33 6.72
CA ASN A 319 9.88 22.25 5.37
C ASN A 319 10.99 22.47 4.33
N ASP A 320 11.74 23.57 4.45
CA ASP A 320 12.80 23.92 3.51
C ASP A 320 13.93 22.89 3.50
N LEU A 321 14.33 22.39 4.67
CA LEU A 321 15.37 21.36 4.81
C LEU A 321 15.02 20.10 4.01
N GLN A 322 13.78 19.62 4.13
CA GLN A 322 13.31 18.44 3.40
C GLN A 322 13.14 18.73 1.93
N HIS A 323 12.52 19.86 1.59
CA HIS A 323 12.31 20.28 0.22
C HIS A 323 13.64 20.37 -0.55
N ASP A 324 14.64 21.02 0.05
CA ASP A 324 15.98 21.15 -0.53
C ASP A 324 16.66 19.78 -0.69
N TYR A 325 16.53 18.87 0.29
CA TYR A 325 17.03 17.50 0.18
C TYR A 325 16.39 16.75 -1.00
N PHE A 326 15.06 16.79 -1.14
CA PHE A 326 14.36 16.09 -2.22
C PHE A 326 14.70 16.68 -3.58
N LEU A 327 14.77 18.01 -3.71
CA LEU A 327 15.22 18.67 -4.94
C LEU A 327 16.67 18.35 -5.31
N ASP A 328 17.57 18.24 -4.33
CA ASP A 328 18.96 17.87 -4.56
C ASP A 328 19.09 16.41 -5.02
N MET A 329 18.33 15.50 -4.40
CA MET A 329 18.26 14.10 -4.81
C MET A 329 17.63 13.95 -6.21
N GLU A 330 16.51 14.59 -6.50
CA GLU A 330 15.89 14.59 -7.83
C GLU A 330 16.87 15.11 -8.90
N ARG A 331 17.52 16.25 -8.64
CA ARG A 331 18.54 16.81 -9.54
C ARG A 331 19.69 15.85 -9.77
N TYR A 332 20.14 15.19 -8.71
CA TYR A 332 21.17 14.16 -8.83
C TYR A 332 20.71 13.00 -9.72
N LEU A 333 19.50 12.47 -9.52
CA LEU A 333 18.94 11.39 -10.32
C LEU A 333 18.77 11.80 -11.80
N LYS A 334 18.10 12.91 -12.07
CA LYS A 334 17.74 13.35 -13.44
C LYS A 334 18.93 13.96 -14.19
N GLN A 335 19.69 14.85 -13.55
CA GLN A 335 20.73 15.64 -14.23
C GLN A 335 22.13 15.05 -14.10
N THR A 336 22.45 14.42 -12.96
CA THR A 336 23.79 13.85 -12.75
C THR A 336 23.87 12.40 -13.24
N LEU A 337 22.87 11.57 -12.94
CA LEU A 337 22.81 10.18 -13.41
C LEU A 337 22.16 10.05 -14.79
N GLY A 338 21.35 11.04 -15.22
CA GLY A 338 20.65 10.99 -16.51
C GLY A 338 19.40 10.12 -16.49
N SER A 339 18.79 9.88 -15.33
CA SER A 339 17.57 9.07 -15.23
C SER A 339 16.38 9.76 -15.90
N HIS A 340 15.63 8.99 -16.69
CA HIS A 340 14.37 9.43 -17.29
C HIS A 340 13.12 8.96 -16.52
N SER A 341 13.27 8.04 -15.55
CA SER A 341 12.18 7.55 -14.70
C SER A 341 11.52 8.67 -13.91
N LEU A 342 10.22 8.55 -13.65
CA LEU A 342 9.50 9.47 -12.77
C LEU A 342 10.00 9.34 -11.33
N VAL A 343 9.95 10.43 -10.57
CA VAL A 343 10.45 10.48 -9.20
C VAL A 343 9.32 10.67 -8.19
N ILE A 344 9.29 9.78 -7.20
CA ILE A 344 8.56 9.98 -5.94
C ILE A 344 9.60 10.41 -4.89
N ALA A 345 9.29 11.45 -4.10
CA ALA A 345 10.15 11.80 -2.96
C ALA A 345 10.01 10.78 -1.81
N THR A 346 8.79 10.68 -1.30
CA THR A 346 8.34 9.78 -0.24
C THR A 346 6.82 9.81 -0.24
N ALA A 347 6.19 8.78 0.33
CA ALA A 347 4.77 8.84 0.68
C ALA A 347 4.48 9.86 1.78
N ASP A 348 3.23 10.33 1.84
CA ASP A 348 2.69 11.21 2.89
C ASP A 348 2.68 10.59 4.32
N HIS A 349 3.18 9.36 4.45
CA HIS A 349 2.96 8.43 5.55
C HIS A 349 2.93 9.12 6.91
N SER A 350 1.72 9.23 7.43
CA SER A 350 1.49 9.56 8.82
C SER A 350 0.17 8.94 9.23
N HIS A 351 0.26 7.83 9.97
CA HIS A 351 -0.92 7.29 10.60
C HIS A 351 -1.44 8.32 11.63
N SER A 352 -0.60 8.86 12.51
CA SER A 352 -1.11 9.66 13.64
C SER A 352 -1.07 11.18 13.46
N ASN A 353 -0.35 11.74 12.48
CA ASN A 353 -0.21 13.20 12.32
C ASN A 353 -0.62 13.64 10.90
N SER A 354 -0.73 14.95 10.69
CA SER A 354 -1.02 15.51 9.37
C SER A 354 0.11 15.22 8.37
N GLY A 355 -0.25 14.74 7.17
CA GLY A 355 0.65 14.58 6.03
C GLY A 355 0.90 15.88 5.24
N TYR A 356 0.19 16.98 5.56
CA TYR A 356 0.30 18.22 4.78
C TYR A 356 1.68 18.87 4.75
N PRO A 357 2.47 18.88 5.84
CA PRO A 357 3.83 19.42 5.81
C PRO A 357 4.75 18.65 4.84
N ILE A 358 4.69 17.31 4.84
CA ILE A 358 5.52 16.54 3.91
C ILE A 358 5.03 16.71 2.47
N LEU A 359 3.72 16.74 2.24
CA LEU A 359 3.17 17.05 0.91
C LEU A 359 3.60 18.44 0.42
N LEU A 360 3.69 19.44 1.31
CA LEU A 360 4.18 20.78 0.94
C LEU A 360 5.64 20.73 0.49
N ALA A 361 6.48 19.95 1.17
CA ALA A 361 7.90 19.77 0.83
C ALA A 361 8.10 18.93 -0.45
N THR A 362 7.20 18.00 -0.76
CA THR A 362 7.33 17.07 -1.91
C THR A 362 6.48 17.44 -3.12
N GLN A 363 5.63 18.47 -3.04
CA GLN A 363 4.68 18.81 -4.09
C GLN A 363 5.31 19.16 -5.43
N ASP A 364 6.62 19.36 -5.54
CA ASP A 364 7.31 19.67 -6.79
C ASP A 364 7.78 18.42 -7.55
N MET A 365 7.74 17.24 -6.94
CA MET A 365 8.12 15.97 -7.57
C MET A 365 7.12 15.52 -8.65
N ASP A 366 7.53 14.55 -9.48
CA ASP A 366 6.69 14.06 -10.59
C ASP A 366 5.34 13.48 -10.11
N ILE A 367 5.35 12.77 -8.97
CA ILE A 367 4.23 11.97 -8.47
C ILE A 367 3.99 12.26 -6.98
N ILE A 368 2.72 12.31 -6.57
CA ILE A 368 2.32 12.33 -5.16
C ILE A 368 1.90 10.92 -4.74
N ASP A 369 2.43 10.46 -3.60
CA ASP A 369 2.21 9.10 -3.13
C ASP A 369 1.63 9.08 -1.71
N GLY A 370 0.76 8.10 -1.43
CA GLY A 370 0.17 7.91 -0.11
C GLY A 370 0.14 6.46 0.32
N HIS A 371 0.36 6.23 1.62
CA HIS A 371 0.39 4.91 2.23
C HIS A 371 -0.64 4.77 3.34
N THR A 372 -1.31 3.63 3.44
CA THR A 372 -2.09 3.28 4.63
C THR A 372 -2.31 1.77 4.77
N TYR A 373 -2.74 1.36 5.96
CA TYR A 373 -3.13 -0.01 6.25
C TYR A 373 -4.41 -0.04 7.06
N TRP A 374 -5.33 -0.92 6.68
CA TRP A 374 -6.46 -1.21 7.54
C TRP A 374 -6.02 -2.11 8.70
N GLN A 375 -5.94 -1.56 9.92
CA GLN A 375 -5.48 -2.26 11.13
C GLN A 375 -4.00 -2.69 11.05
N HIS A 376 -3.09 -1.74 10.87
CA HIS A 376 -1.65 -1.99 10.91
C HIS A 376 -1.22 -2.78 12.18
N PRO A 377 -0.42 -3.85 12.07
CA PRO A 377 -0.14 -4.79 13.16
C PRO A 377 0.72 -4.25 14.31
N GLU A 378 1.22 -3.01 14.22
CA GLU A 378 2.06 -2.39 15.27
C GLU A 378 1.33 -2.09 16.58
N TYR A 379 0.02 -1.83 16.53
CA TYR A 379 -0.70 -1.33 17.69
C TYR A 379 -1.45 -2.44 18.41
N TYR A 380 -2.28 -3.23 17.69
CA TYR A 380 -2.91 -4.50 18.07
C TYR A 380 -3.62 -5.04 16.81
N VAL A 381 -3.69 -6.35 16.59
CA VAL A 381 -4.50 -6.88 15.48
C VAL A 381 -5.95 -6.99 15.95
N LYS A 382 -6.82 -6.04 15.56
CA LYS A 382 -8.26 -6.21 15.77
C LYS A 382 -8.90 -6.74 14.50
N LYS A 383 -9.74 -7.76 14.62
CA LYS A 383 -10.61 -8.24 13.53
C LYS A 383 -11.76 -7.24 13.32
N LEU A 384 -11.47 -6.12 12.67
CA LEU A 384 -12.49 -5.10 12.37
C LEU A 384 -12.79 -5.12 10.87
N PRO A 385 -14.08 -5.14 10.48
CA PRO A 385 -14.48 -4.93 9.10
C PRO A 385 -14.46 -3.43 8.77
N MET A 386 -13.70 -3.06 7.75
CA MET A 386 -13.65 -1.71 7.17
C MET A 386 -15.02 -1.28 6.66
N VAL A 387 -15.83 -2.21 6.12
CA VAL A 387 -17.19 -1.90 5.67
C VAL A 387 -18.09 -1.30 6.75
N ASN A 388 -17.76 -1.47 8.03
CA ASN A 388 -18.50 -0.88 9.15
C ASN A 388 -18.02 0.53 9.53
N ASP A 389 -16.89 1.00 9.00
CA ASP A 389 -16.28 2.28 9.33
C ASP A 389 -15.81 3.02 8.06
N PRO A 390 -16.75 3.46 7.20
CA PRO A 390 -16.42 4.09 5.93
C PRO A 390 -15.56 5.35 6.08
N PHE A 391 -15.78 6.13 7.15
CA PHE A 391 -15.13 7.43 7.35
C PHE A 391 -13.66 7.33 7.76
N ASN A 392 -13.21 6.16 8.20
CA ASN A 392 -11.80 5.87 8.45
C ASN A 392 -11.25 4.79 7.51
N SER A 393 -12.00 4.45 6.45
CA SER A 393 -11.58 3.46 5.47
C SER A 393 -10.28 3.87 4.77
N THR A 394 -9.54 2.90 4.24
CA THR A 394 -8.31 3.16 3.48
C THR A 394 -8.55 4.10 2.30
N VAL A 395 -9.73 4.06 1.68
CA VAL A 395 -10.15 4.99 0.62
C VAL A 395 -10.12 6.43 1.13
N VAL A 396 -10.80 6.70 2.25
CA VAL A 396 -10.88 8.05 2.82
C VAL A 396 -9.50 8.50 3.29
N GLU A 397 -8.72 7.63 3.94
CA GLU A 397 -7.37 7.99 4.38
C GLU A 397 -6.44 8.37 3.22
N LEU A 398 -6.41 7.58 2.15
CA LEU A 398 -5.53 7.81 0.99
C LEU A 398 -5.97 9.01 0.15
N SER A 399 -7.28 9.22 -0.02
CA SER A 399 -7.81 10.35 -0.82
C SER A 399 -7.38 11.74 -0.32
N ARG A 400 -6.92 11.85 0.93
CA ARG A 400 -6.50 13.13 1.51
C ARG A 400 -5.29 13.75 0.84
N SER A 401 -4.50 12.98 0.09
CA SER A 401 -3.15 13.35 -0.33
C SER A 401 -3.03 13.74 -1.79
N ALA A 402 -3.99 13.34 -2.63
CA ALA A 402 -3.99 13.64 -4.05
C ALA A 402 -4.00 15.16 -4.33
N ILE A 403 -3.03 15.65 -5.11
CA ILE A 403 -2.90 17.06 -5.49
C ILE A 403 -3.47 17.27 -6.91
N ALA A 404 -4.26 18.31 -7.10
CA ALA A 404 -4.84 18.65 -8.40
C ALA A 404 -3.75 18.83 -9.46
N GLY A 405 -3.93 18.22 -10.63
CA GLY A 405 -2.98 18.31 -11.75
C GLY A 405 -1.71 17.46 -11.60
N LYS A 406 -1.63 16.57 -10.60
CA LYS A 406 -0.54 15.62 -10.43
C LYS A 406 -1.02 14.17 -10.39
N PRO A 407 -0.23 13.22 -10.93
CA PRO A 407 -0.51 11.81 -10.73
C PRO A 407 -0.51 11.48 -9.24
N TYR A 408 -1.45 10.64 -8.84
CA TYR A 408 -1.53 10.12 -7.49
C TYR A 408 -1.37 8.60 -7.49
N THR A 409 -0.43 8.13 -6.68
CA THR A 409 -0.13 6.71 -6.50
C THR A 409 -0.35 6.29 -5.05
N VAL A 410 -0.64 4.99 -4.88
CA VAL A 410 -0.66 4.33 -3.59
C VAL A 410 0.38 3.22 -3.67
N SER A 411 1.65 3.55 -3.39
CA SER A 411 2.77 2.61 -3.53
C SER A 411 2.88 1.59 -2.37
N GLU A 412 2.01 1.69 -1.36
CA GLU A 412 1.92 0.73 -0.26
C GLU A 412 0.54 0.73 0.42
N VAL A 413 -0.17 -0.40 0.34
CA VAL A 413 -1.44 -0.63 1.07
C VAL A 413 -1.72 -2.10 1.34
N ASN A 414 -2.36 -2.41 2.48
CA ASN A 414 -2.92 -3.75 2.75
C ASN A 414 -4.00 -3.71 3.85
N ASN A 415 -4.80 -4.77 3.91
CA ASN A 415 -5.60 -5.17 5.08
C ASN A 415 -4.89 -6.38 5.72
N PRO A 416 -3.96 -6.21 6.66
CA PRO A 416 -3.03 -7.26 7.09
C PRO A 416 -3.73 -8.50 7.68
N PHE A 417 -3.10 -9.65 7.46
CA PHE A 417 -3.43 -10.92 8.08
C PHE A 417 -2.92 -10.97 9.53
N PRO A 418 -3.57 -11.70 10.45
CA PRO A 418 -4.88 -12.33 10.31
C PRO A 418 -6.03 -11.36 10.57
N ASN A 419 -6.99 -11.30 9.65
CA ASN A 419 -8.25 -10.56 9.82
C ASN A 419 -9.36 -11.25 9.01
N ASP A 420 -10.46 -11.63 9.67
CA ASP A 420 -11.57 -12.37 9.03
C ASP A 420 -12.22 -11.58 7.89
N TYR A 421 -12.04 -10.25 7.89
CA TYR A 421 -12.62 -9.33 6.92
C TYR A 421 -11.62 -8.86 5.86
N ALA A 422 -10.38 -9.38 5.85
CA ALA A 422 -9.29 -8.86 5.02
C ALA A 422 -9.58 -8.85 3.51
N GLY A 423 -10.48 -9.72 3.02
CA GLY A 423 -10.89 -9.78 1.62
C GLY A 423 -11.63 -8.52 1.12
N GLU A 424 -12.11 -7.64 2.00
CA GLU A 424 -12.76 -6.39 1.55
C GLU A 424 -11.79 -5.37 0.95
N GLY A 425 -10.49 -5.44 1.27
CA GLY A 425 -9.52 -4.38 0.95
C GLY A 425 -9.30 -4.19 -0.54
N ILE A 426 -8.87 -5.25 -1.24
CA ILE A 426 -8.60 -5.25 -2.68
C ILE A 426 -9.79 -4.77 -3.52
N PRO A 427 -10.98 -5.37 -3.38
CA PRO A 427 -12.11 -5.00 -4.23
C PRO A 427 -12.64 -3.60 -3.95
N ILE A 428 -12.65 -3.13 -2.70
CA ILE A 428 -13.09 -1.77 -2.36
C ILE A 428 -12.11 -0.74 -2.93
N LEU A 429 -10.80 -0.91 -2.69
CA LEU A 429 -9.83 0.09 -3.10
C LEU A 429 -9.69 0.17 -4.62
N ALA A 430 -9.72 -0.97 -5.33
CA ALA A 430 -9.72 -0.98 -6.79
C ALA A 430 -10.91 -0.21 -7.39
N ALA A 431 -12.09 -0.31 -6.76
CA ALA A 431 -13.30 0.39 -7.19
C ALA A 431 -13.20 1.91 -6.94
N TYR A 432 -12.87 2.31 -5.72
CA TYR A 432 -12.81 3.72 -5.34
C TYR A 432 -11.61 4.45 -5.93
N ALA A 433 -10.51 3.78 -6.22
CA ALA A 433 -9.40 4.37 -6.98
C ALA A 433 -9.81 4.71 -8.42
N GLY A 434 -10.74 3.96 -9.01
CA GLY A 434 -11.37 4.32 -10.28
C GLY A 434 -12.22 5.59 -10.16
N LEU A 435 -13.06 5.68 -9.13
CA LEU A 435 -13.86 6.88 -8.83
C LEU A 435 -12.97 8.11 -8.59
N GLN A 436 -11.93 7.94 -7.78
CA GLN A 436 -10.95 8.98 -7.44
C GLN A 436 -9.92 9.24 -8.54
N ASP A 437 -9.99 8.55 -9.68
CA ASP A 437 -9.08 8.64 -10.83
C ASP A 437 -7.58 8.56 -10.47
N TRP A 438 -7.22 7.63 -9.58
CA TRP A 438 -5.83 7.37 -9.21
C TRP A 438 -5.07 6.62 -10.31
N ASP A 439 -3.74 6.76 -10.29
CA ASP A 439 -2.87 6.21 -11.33
C ASP A 439 -2.11 4.96 -10.89
N ALA A 440 -1.98 4.66 -9.59
CA ALA A 440 -1.43 3.38 -9.15
C ALA A 440 -1.94 2.88 -7.81
N ILE A 441 -1.95 1.56 -7.64
CA ILE A 441 -2.10 0.84 -6.36
C ILE A 441 -1.08 -0.28 -6.31
N PHE A 442 -0.29 -0.36 -5.23
CA PHE A 442 0.63 -1.44 -4.95
C PHE A 442 0.30 -2.13 -3.62
N TRP A 443 0.10 -3.44 -3.69
CA TRP A 443 -0.26 -4.24 -2.53
C TRP A 443 0.98 -4.72 -1.77
N TYR A 444 1.06 -4.36 -0.48
CA TYR A 444 2.15 -4.76 0.41
C TYR A 444 1.79 -6.01 1.20
N SER A 445 2.32 -7.20 0.93
CA SER A 445 3.38 -7.48 -0.04
C SER A 445 3.27 -8.88 -0.64
N PHE A 446 3.89 -9.07 -1.80
CA PHE A 446 4.08 -10.37 -2.41
C PHE A 446 5.48 -10.89 -2.06
N GLU A 447 5.56 -12.03 -1.38
CA GLU A 447 6.85 -12.58 -0.95
C GLU A 447 7.23 -13.87 -1.68
N PRO A 448 8.27 -13.86 -2.55
CA PRO A 448 8.64 -15.05 -3.30
C PRO A 448 9.13 -16.20 -2.41
N LYS A 449 8.54 -17.38 -2.60
CA LYS A 449 8.90 -18.59 -1.85
C LYS A 449 10.06 -19.34 -2.51
N SER A 450 11.24 -19.25 -1.88
CA SER A 450 12.47 -19.82 -2.46
C SER A 450 12.55 -21.34 -2.41
N ASN A 451 11.82 -22.00 -1.50
CA ASN A 451 11.83 -23.46 -1.39
C ASN A 451 10.74 -24.07 -2.29
N PRO A 452 11.08 -24.92 -3.29
CA PRO A 452 10.09 -25.61 -4.11
C PRO A 452 9.13 -26.52 -3.33
N ALA A 453 9.55 -26.99 -2.15
CA ALA A 453 8.74 -27.79 -1.23
C ALA A 453 8.04 -26.94 -0.15
N TRP A 454 7.91 -25.62 -0.36
CA TRP A 454 7.17 -24.75 0.55
C TRP A 454 5.73 -25.24 0.69
N LYS A 455 5.31 -25.48 1.93
CA LYS A 455 3.94 -25.88 2.21
C LYS A 455 3.06 -24.63 2.28
N PRO A 456 1.99 -24.54 1.48
CA PRO A 456 1.29 -23.28 1.29
C PRO A 456 0.55 -22.82 2.54
N HIS A 457 0.89 -21.62 3.00
CA HIS A 457 0.21 -20.88 4.06
C HIS A 457 0.59 -19.39 3.97
N VAL A 458 -0.18 -18.52 4.63
CA VAL A 458 0.15 -17.09 4.78
C VAL A 458 1.25 -16.95 5.83
N GLY A 459 2.44 -16.48 5.42
CA GLY A 459 3.67 -16.61 6.21
C GLY A 459 3.95 -15.46 7.19
N ASP A 460 3.37 -14.29 6.94
CA ASP A 460 3.51 -13.06 7.72
C ASP A 460 2.22 -12.24 7.61
N ALA A 461 2.06 -11.20 8.44
CA ALA A 461 0.89 -10.33 8.41
C ALA A 461 0.66 -9.64 7.06
N PHE A 462 1.72 -9.32 6.32
CA PHE A 462 1.59 -8.59 5.06
C PHE A 462 1.58 -9.47 3.81
N ASP A 463 2.05 -10.71 3.90
CA ASP A 463 2.26 -11.58 2.73
C ASP A 463 0.95 -12.02 2.07
N ILE A 464 0.66 -11.52 0.87
CA ILE A 464 -0.48 -11.93 0.06
C ILE A 464 -0.19 -13.11 -0.86
N SER A 465 1.09 -13.48 -1.08
CA SER A 465 1.49 -14.37 -2.18
C SER A 465 0.82 -15.75 -2.15
N LEU A 466 0.47 -16.24 -0.96
CA LEU A 466 -0.21 -17.51 -0.75
C LEU A 466 -1.59 -17.38 -0.09
N ASP A 467 -2.13 -16.15 -0.02
CA ASP A 467 -3.48 -15.92 0.49
C ASP A 467 -4.51 -16.45 -0.53
N PRO A 468 -5.37 -17.41 -0.13
CA PRO A 468 -6.33 -18.06 -1.02
C PRO A 468 -7.46 -17.16 -1.52
N VAL A 469 -7.64 -15.97 -0.93
CA VAL A 469 -8.71 -15.02 -1.28
C VAL A 469 -8.11 -13.79 -1.96
N LYS A 470 -7.08 -13.20 -1.38
CA LYS A 470 -6.48 -11.97 -1.93
C LYS A 470 -5.84 -12.18 -3.30
N MET A 471 -5.26 -13.34 -3.59
CA MET A 471 -4.67 -13.59 -4.92
C MET A 471 -5.75 -13.63 -6.02
N PRO A 472 -6.85 -14.40 -5.90
CA PRO A 472 -7.99 -14.27 -6.82
C PRO A 472 -8.58 -12.85 -6.90
N GLU A 473 -8.70 -12.16 -5.76
CA GLU A 473 -9.15 -10.76 -5.74
C GLU A 473 -8.18 -9.82 -6.46
N LEU A 474 -6.87 -10.10 -6.45
CA LEU A 474 -5.86 -9.35 -7.20
C LEU A 474 -6.13 -9.40 -8.71
N ALA A 475 -6.53 -10.58 -9.23
CA ALA A 475 -6.93 -10.73 -10.64
C ALA A 475 -8.25 -10.00 -10.96
N ALA A 476 -9.24 -10.08 -10.07
CA ALA A 476 -10.52 -9.37 -10.26
C ALA A 476 -10.35 -7.85 -10.14
N GLY A 477 -9.50 -7.39 -9.21
CA GLY A 477 -9.13 -5.99 -9.04
C GLY A 477 -8.37 -5.43 -10.25
N ALA A 478 -7.52 -6.24 -10.90
CA ALA A 478 -6.87 -5.85 -12.15
C ALA A 478 -7.89 -5.58 -13.27
N LEU A 479 -8.89 -6.45 -13.45
CA LEU A 479 -9.97 -6.25 -14.43
C LEU A 479 -10.75 -4.96 -14.15
N LEU A 480 -11.01 -4.66 -12.87
CA LEU A 480 -11.73 -3.47 -12.44
C LEU A 480 -10.93 -2.18 -12.66
N PHE A 481 -9.69 -2.14 -12.17
CA PHE A 481 -8.87 -0.92 -12.11
C PHE A 481 -8.17 -0.60 -13.44
N LEU A 482 -7.52 -1.59 -14.06
CA LEU A 482 -6.72 -1.35 -15.28
C LEU A 482 -7.59 -1.01 -16.49
N ARG A 483 -8.78 -1.59 -16.60
CA ARG A 483 -9.75 -1.24 -17.66
C ARG A 483 -10.52 0.05 -17.38
N GLY A 484 -10.48 0.55 -16.14
CA GLY A 484 -11.29 1.68 -15.71
C GLY A 484 -12.78 1.38 -15.75
N ASP A 485 -13.18 0.22 -15.21
CA ASP A 485 -14.58 -0.23 -15.23
C ASP A 485 -15.48 0.71 -14.41
N VAL A 486 -14.96 1.28 -13.31
CA VAL A 486 -15.60 2.37 -12.56
C VAL A 486 -15.26 3.70 -13.24
N GLU A 487 -16.29 4.47 -13.57
CA GLU A 487 -16.16 5.84 -14.07
C GLU A 487 -15.54 6.73 -13.00
N LYS A 488 -14.65 7.64 -13.40
CA LYS A 488 -14.21 8.72 -12.53
C LYS A 488 -15.41 9.56 -12.08
N ALA A 489 -15.28 10.19 -10.91
CA ALA A 489 -16.33 11.04 -10.37
C ALA A 489 -16.73 12.15 -11.36
N ARG A 490 -18.01 12.54 -11.29
CA ARG A 490 -18.57 13.62 -12.11
C ARG A 490 -18.23 15.01 -11.55
N SER A 491 -17.92 15.06 -10.26
CA SER A 491 -17.63 16.27 -9.50
C SER A 491 -16.29 16.13 -8.78
N ILE A 492 -15.61 17.26 -8.57
CA ILE A 492 -14.36 17.35 -7.82
C ILE A 492 -14.58 18.32 -6.66
N SER A 493 -14.23 17.88 -5.46
CA SER A 493 -14.14 18.73 -4.28
C SER A 493 -12.69 19.06 -3.96
N GLU A 494 -12.33 20.32 -4.16
CA GLU A 494 -10.98 20.82 -3.88
C GLU A 494 -10.86 21.41 -2.48
N ARG A 495 -9.72 21.13 -1.85
CA ARG A 495 -9.27 21.77 -0.61
C ARG A 495 -8.03 22.60 -0.91
N THR A 496 -8.06 23.88 -0.58
CA THR A 496 -6.88 24.76 -0.71
C THR A 496 -6.44 25.19 0.66
N TYR A 497 -5.15 25.12 0.97
CA TYR A 497 -4.60 25.52 2.25
C TYR A 497 -3.66 26.70 2.07
N SER A 498 -3.71 27.62 3.02
CA SER A 498 -2.59 28.54 3.22
C SER A 498 -1.42 27.79 3.82
N GLN A 499 -0.19 28.24 3.55
CA GLN A 499 1.01 27.65 4.16
C GLN A 499 0.92 27.63 5.69
N LYS A 500 0.34 28.68 6.29
CA LYS A 500 0.07 28.72 7.73
C LYS A 500 -0.82 27.56 8.18
N GLN A 501 -1.91 27.26 7.46
CA GLN A 501 -2.78 26.11 7.80
C GLN A 501 -2.07 24.77 7.65
N VAL A 502 -1.19 24.64 6.65
CA VAL A 502 -0.34 23.45 6.52
C VAL A 502 0.51 23.26 7.77
N PHE A 503 1.16 24.31 8.27
CA PHE A 503 1.94 24.23 9.49
C PHE A 503 1.09 24.04 10.75
N ASP A 504 -0.02 24.76 10.88
CA ASP A 504 -0.97 24.60 12.00
C ASP A 504 -1.50 23.17 12.09
N SER A 505 -1.59 22.44 10.97
CA SER A 505 -2.03 21.04 10.96
C SER A 505 -1.11 20.11 11.76
N MET A 506 0.14 20.50 12.03
CA MET A 506 1.04 19.74 12.92
C MET A 506 0.60 19.78 14.40
N LEU A 507 -0.21 20.77 14.78
CA LEU A 507 -0.75 20.93 16.13
C LEU A 507 -2.12 20.29 16.31
N ILE A 508 -2.76 19.86 15.22
CA ILE A 508 -4.08 19.22 15.25
C ILE A 508 -3.94 17.79 15.79
N PRO A 509 -4.74 17.40 16.81
CA PRO A 509 -4.64 16.07 17.41
C PRO A 509 -5.07 14.96 16.44
N SER A 510 -4.57 13.75 16.68
CA SER A 510 -4.90 12.56 15.87
C SER A 510 -6.38 12.15 15.90
N THR A 511 -7.19 12.75 16.78
CA THR A 511 -8.66 12.57 16.81
C THR A 511 -9.34 13.21 15.60
N GLU A 512 -8.68 14.13 14.91
CA GLU A 512 -9.17 14.79 13.68
C GLU A 512 -8.72 14.06 12.40
N ARG A 513 -8.22 12.83 12.54
CA ARG A 513 -7.99 11.94 11.41
C ARG A 513 -9.30 11.69 10.64
N PRO A 514 -9.22 11.37 9.34
CA PRO A 514 -7.99 11.28 8.54
C PRO A 514 -7.55 12.59 7.86
N TYR A 515 -8.37 13.64 7.84
CA TYR A 515 -8.15 14.84 7.02
C TYR A 515 -7.50 16.03 7.73
N TYR A 516 -7.48 16.14 9.07
CA TYR A 516 -6.88 17.31 9.75
C TYR A 516 -7.35 18.66 9.18
N THR A 517 -8.58 18.68 8.67
CA THR A 517 -9.20 19.81 7.97
C THR A 517 -10.54 20.02 8.66
N GLU A 518 -10.63 21.12 9.38
CA GLU A 518 -11.79 21.42 10.21
C GLU A 518 -13.09 21.36 9.39
N GLY A 519 -14.05 20.57 9.87
CA GLY A 519 -15.36 20.42 9.26
C GLY A 519 -15.42 19.67 7.93
N PHE A 520 -14.32 19.08 7.45
CA PHE A 520 -14.33 18.34 6.18
C PHE A 520 -15.28 17.12 6.24
N PRO A 521 -16.26 16.99 5.32
CA PRO A 521 -17.18 15.85 5.31
C PRO A 521 -16.49 14.56 4.88
N LEU A 522 -16.33 13.59 5.80
CA LEU A 522 -15.62 12.33 5.52
C LEU A 522 -16.35 11.38 4.56
N ALA A 523 -17.62 11.65 4.23
CA ALA A 523 -18.34 10.92 3.17
C ALA A 523 -17.92 11.39 1.77
N LEU A 524 -17.42 12.62 1.62
CA LEU A 524 -17.14 13.24 0.33
C LEU A 524 -16.21 12.41 -0.57
N PRO A 525 -15.12 11.79 -0.07
CA PRO A 525 -14.25 10.96 -0.90
C PRO A 525 -14.88 9.63 -1.35
N LEU A 526 -16.03 9.27 -0.80
CA LEU A 526 -16.81 8.12 -1.24
C LEU A 526 -17.91 8.52 -2.25
N GLU A 527 -18.21 9.81 -2.34
CA GLU A 527 -19.23 10.35 -3.24
C GLU A 527 -18.62 10.90 -4.53
N GLN A 528 -17.47 11.56 -4.43
CA GLN A 528 -16.86 12.32 -5.52
C GLN A 528 -15.34 12.37 -5.40
N GLU A 529 -14.65 12.84 -6.44
CA GLU A 529 -13.20 13.00 -6.44
C GLU A 529 -12.80 14.12 -5.46
N VAL A 530 -11.76 13.89 -4.67
CA VAL A 530 -11.22 14.89 -3.75
C VAL A 530 -9.77 15.18 -4.11
N ARG A 531 -9.41 16.47 -4.12
CA ARG A 531 -8.06 16.96 -4.42
C ARG A 531 -7.62 18.07 -3.50
N ILE A 532 -6.33 18.18 -3.28
CA ILE A 532 -5.69 19.39 -2.77
C ILE A 532 -5.45 20.31 -3.96
N GLY A 533 -6.12 21.46 -4.01
CA GLY A 533 -5.92 22.46 -5.07
C GLY A 533 -4.64 23.28 -4.88
N SER A 534 -4.23 23.51 -3.62
CA SER A 534 -2.99 24.21 -3.29
C SER A 534 -2.62 24.02 -1.81
N LEU A 535 -1.32 24.00 -1.50
CA LEU A 535 -0.78 24.00 -0.13
C LEU A 535 -0.20 25.38 0.28
N THR A 536 -0.22 26.35 -0.63
CA THR A 536 0.30 27.71 -0.46
C THR A 536 -0.69 28.78 -0.92
N GLY A 537 -1.95 28.38 -1.13
CA GLY A 537 -3.02 29.20 -1.68
C GLY A 537 -3.87 29.91 -0.62
N PRO A 538 -5.08 30.34 -1.00
CA PRO A 538 -6.06 30.84 -0.04
C PRO A 538 -6.44 29.77 1.00
N PRO A 539 -6.79 30.17 2.24
CA PRO A 539 -7.22 29.23 3.26
C PRO A 539 -8.43 28.38 2.87
N THR A 540 -8.53 27.18 3.43
CA THR A 540 -9.65 26.26 3.15
C THR A 540 -10.96 26.94 3.50
N LYS A 541 -11.90 26.93 2.55
CA LYS A 541 -13.25 27.44 2.80
C LYS A 541 -13.97 26.52 3.80
N PRO A 542 -14.83 27.06 4.66
CA PRO A 542 -15.67 26.24 5.51
C PRO A 542 -16.56 25.31 4.67
N PHE A 543 -16.76 24.09 5.16
CA PHE A 543 -17.67 23.13 4.55
C PHE A 543 -19.06 23.29 5.17
N GLU A 544 -20.10 23.16 4.36
CA GLU A 544 -21.45 23.03 4.87
C GLU A 544 -21.59 21.67 5.56
N THR A 545 -22.14 21.68 6.78
CA THR A 545 -22.44 20.44 7.49
C THR A 545 -23.68 19.80 6.86
N SER A 546 -23.48 18.70 6.14
CA SER A 546 -24.54 17.78 5.74
C SER A 546 -24.35 16.44 6.42
N GLU A 547 -25.43 15.85 6.94
CA GLU A 547 -25.38 14.47 7.41
C GLU A 547 -25.09 13.54 6.23
N ALA A 548 -24.15 12.61 6.40
CA ALA A 548 -23.88 11.58 5.43
C ALA A 548 -25.14 10.70 5.26
N THR A 549 -25.45 10.34 4.03
CA THR A 549 -26.57 9.44 3.74
C THR A 549 -26.19 7.98 4.02
N ASP A 550 -27.20 7.13 4.26
CA ASP A 550 -27.04 5.67 4.24
C ASP A 550 -28.01 5.08 3.19
N PRO A 551 -27.51 4.49 2.09
CA PRO A 551 -26.09 4.37 1.74
C PRO A 551 -25.42 5.70 1.39
N ILE A 552 -24.09 5.73 1.48
CA ILE A 552 -23.24 6.73 0.84
C ILE A 552 -23.10 6.31 -0.63
N VAL A 553 -23.41 7.17 -1.59
CA VAL A 553 -23.51 6.80 -3.02
C VAL A 553 -22.62 7.70 -3.86
N SER A 554 -21.79 7.10 -4.73
CA SER A 554 -20.98 7.88 -5.68
C SER A 554 -21.85 8.70 -6.63
N ASP A 555 -21.35 9.83 -7.10
CA ASP A 555 -22.07 10.69 -8.06
C ASP A 555 -22.23 10.04 -9.45
N THR A 556 -21.42 9.02 -9.74
CA THR A 556 -21.57 8.09 -10.87
C THR A 556 -22.71 7.09 -10.66
N ARG A 557 -23.09 6.84 -9.41
CA ARG A 557 -24.04 5.82 -8.91
C ARG A 557 -23.60 4.38 -9.13
N GLN A 558 -22.33 4.17 -9.46
CA GLN A 558 -21.75 2.84 -9.64
C GLN A 558 -21.26 2.23 -8.31
N LEU A 559 -21.05 3.05 -7.28
CA LEU A 559 -20.62 2.61 -5.95
C LEU A 559 -21.66 3.03 -4.90
N ALA A 560 -21.92 2.13 -3.96
CA ALA A 560 -22.71 2.45 -2.77
C ALA A 560 -22.15 1.74 -1.54
N TRP A 561 -22.04 2.46 -0.43
CA TRP A 561 -21.59 1.97 0.87
C TRP A 561 -22.75 2.01 1.86
N TYR A 562 -23.26 0.84 2.21
CA TYR A 562 -24.30 0.63 3.21
C TYR A 562 -23.64 0.36 4.54
N VAL A 563 -24.10 1.00 5.61
CA VAL A 563 -23.51 0.82 6.95
C VAL A 563 -24.55 0.28 7.93
N GLY A 564 -25.81 0.69 7.74
CA GLY A 564 -26.91 0.38 8.61
C GLY A 564 -26.86 1.17 9.93
N PRO A 565 -27.99 1.28 10.65
CA PRO A 565 -28.13 2.18 11.80
C PRO A 565 -27.24 1.85 13.00
N GLN A 566 -26.67 0.63 13.07
CA GLN A 566 -25.76 0.21 14.14
C GLN A 566 -24.30 0.12 13.71
N HIS A 567 -23.97 0.33 12.43
CA HIS A 567 -22.59 0.20 11.92
C HIS A 567 -21.98 -1.18 12.21
N THR A 568 -22.78 -2.25 12.11
CA THR A 568 -22.36 -3.61 12.44
C THR A 568 -22.41 -4.58 11.26
N ASN A 569 -23.10 -4.23 10.18
CA ASN A 569 -23.37 -5.11 9.04
C ASN A 569 -23.20 -4.37 7.71
N GLY A 570 -22.08 -3.67 7.52
CA GLY A 570 -21.82 -2.88 6.33
C GLY A 570 -21.69 -3.70 5.04
N LEU A 571 -21.93 -3.07 3.91
CA LEU A 571 -21.77 -3.66 2.59
C LEU A 571 -21.35 -2.58 1.60
N VAL A 572 -20.36 -2.87 0.76
CA VAL A 572 -20.08 -2.08 -0.44
C VAL A 572 -20.59 -2.82 -1.67
N THR A 573 -21.28 -2.11 -2.54
CA THR A 573 -21.68 -2.60 -3.86
C THR A 573 -20.92 -1.89 -4.96
N VAL A 574 -20.42 -2.65 -5.93
CA VAL A 574 -19.87 -2.14 -7.19
C VAL A 574 -20.82 -2.56 -8.30
N ASP A 575 -21.29 -1.61 -9.12
CA ASP A 575 -22.29 -1.86 -10.13
C ASP A 575 -21.95 -1.15 -11.46
N THR A 576 -21.04 -1.77 -12.21
CA THR A 576 -20.62 -1.30 -13.52
C THR A 576 -21.05 -2.29 -14.61
N PRO A 577 -21.05 -1.90 -15.90
CA PRO A 577 -21.37 -2.83 -16.98
C PRO A 577 -20.43 -4.04 -17.09
N LYS A 578 -19.15 -3.89 -16.73
CA LYS A 578 -18.11 -4.92 -16.92
C LYS A 578 -17.72 -5.65 -15.64
N SER A 579 -17.91 -5.04 -14.47
CA SER A 579 -17.59 -5.60 -13.16
C SER A 579 -18.62 -5.23 -12.11
N GLN A 580 -19.04 -6.21 -11.31
CA GLN A 580 -20.02 -6.06 -10.26
C GLN A 580 -19.55 -6.74 -8.98
N ALA A 581 -19.87 -6.19 -7.81
CA ALA A 581 -19.47 -6.79 -6.54
C ALA A 581 -20.45 -6.56 -5.40
N LEU A 582 -20.48 -7.51 -4.46
CA LEU A 582 -21.09 -7.40 -3.14
C LEU A 582 -20.01 -7.73 -2.11
N ILE A 583 -19.60 -6.75 -1.29
CA ILE A 583 -18.41 -6.85 -0.43
C ILE A 583 -18.82 -6.54 1.01
N GLY A 584 -18.87 -7.53 1.89
CA GLY A 584 -19.23 -7.34 3.30
C GLY A 584 -20.30 -8.31 3.80
N PHE A 585 -21.24 -7.78 4.58
CA PHE A 585 -22.32 -8.55 5.21
C PHE A 585 -23.51 -8.74 4.25
N VAL A 586 -23.28 -9.48 3.16
CA VAL A 586 -24.23 -9.67 2.03
C VAL A 586 -25.63 -10.06 2.48
N THR A 587 -25.75 -11.09 3.33
CA THR A 587 -27.04 -11.60 3.79
C THR A 587 -27.79 -10.62 4.70
N ALA A 588 -27.06 -9.85 5.52
CA ALA A 588 -27.67 -8.89 6.43
C ALA A 588 -28.24 -7.67 5.69
N GLN A 589 -27.59 -7.24 4.60
CA GLN A 589 -28.01 -6.07 3.81
C GLN A 589 -28.99 -6.42 2.69
N GLY A 590 -28.96 -7.65 2.17
CA GLY A 590 -29.91 -8.13 1.17
C GLY A 590 -29.92 -7.31 -0.12
N LYS A 591 -28.76 -6.77 -0.52
CA LYS A 591 -28.61 -5.97 -1.75
C LYS A 591 -28.22 -6.83 -2.94
N SER A 592 -28.44 -6.27 -4.12
CA SER A 592 -28.11 -6.83 -5.42
C SER A 592 -27.64 -5.73 -6.36
N VAL A 593 -26.95 -6.12 -7.41
CA VAL A 593 -26.43 -5.28 -8.49
C VAL A 593 -27.03 -5.76 -9.82
N HIS A 594 -26.92 -4.98 -10.90
CA HIS A 594 -27.75 -5.17 -12.10
C HIS A 594 -27.77 -6.61 -12.66
N ASN A 595 -26.64 -7.34 -12.63
CA ASN A 595 -26.55 -8.70 -13.17
C ASN A 595 -26.36 -9.77 -12.10
N MET A 596 -26.25 -9.42 -10.81
CA MET A 596 -25.91 -10.36 -9.75
C MET A 596 -26.69 -10.11 -8.45
N SER A 597 -27.29 -11.16 -7.90
CA SER A 597 -27.75 -11.22 -6.52
C SER A 597 -27.29 -12.51 -5.85
N ALA A 598 -27.31 -12.56 -4.52
CA ALA A 598 -26.78 -13.69 -3.76
C ALA A 598 -27.67 -14.07 -2.58
N GLU A 599 -27.84 -15.37 -2.38
CA GLU A 599 -28.45 -15.99 -1.20
C GLU A 599 -27.39 -16.92 -0.59
N VAL A 600 -26.65 -16.43 0.40
CA VAL A 600 -25.51 -17.13 1.01
C VAL A 600 -25.68 -17.33 2.51
N SER A 601 -25.09 -18.40 3.05
CA SER A 601 -25.14 -18.70 4.48
C SER A 601 -24.04 -18.01 5.30
N ASN A 602 -23.02 -17.46 4.63
CA ASN A 602 -21.90 -16.78 5.28
C ASN A 602 -22.36 -15.45 5.89
N SER A 603 -21.83 -15.11 7.06
CA SER A 603 -22.07 -13.80 7.69
C SER A 603 -21.41 -12.67 6.91
N PHE A 604 -20.16 -12.89 6.49
CA PHE A 604 -19.35 -11.99 5.70
C PHE A 604 -18.76 -12.74 4.50
N CYS A 605 -18.79 -12.11 3.33
CA CYS A 605 -18.09 -12.60 2.14
C CYS A 605 -17.86 -11.49 1.13
N THR A 606 -16.98 -11.74 0.18
CA THR A 606 -16.76 -10.91 -1.00
C THR A 606 -17.21 -11.70 -2.24
N LEU A 607 -18.06 -11.09 -3.06
CA LEU A 607 -18.52 -11.67 -4.33
C LEU A 607 -18.18 -10.67 -5.43
N LEU A 608 -17.27 -11.03 -6.34
CA LEU A 608 -16.88 -10.21 -7.48
C LEU A 608 -17.17 -10.96 -8.78
N LEU A 609 -17.92 -10.33 -9.69
CA LEU A 609 -18.22 -10.83 -11.02
C LEU A 609 -17.69 -9.86 -12.06
N SER A 610 -16.73 -10.30 -12.86
CA SER A 610 -16.14 -9.46 -13.91
C SER A 610 -16.16 -10.18 -15.25
N ALA A 611 -16.50 -9.46 -16.32
CA ALA A 611 -16.26 -9.92 -17.68
C ALA A 611 -14.75 -10.08 -17.91
N MET A 612 -14.34 -11.17 -18.57
CA MET A 612 -12.94 -11.45 -18.92
C MET A 612 -12.58 -11.00 -20.34
N ASP A 613 -13.44 -10.22 -20.97
CA ASP A 613 -13.25 -9.56 -22.26
C ASP A 613 -13.68 -8.09 -22.15
N GLU A 614 -13.61 -7.34 -23.25
CA GLU A 614 -14.00 -5.92 -23.28
C GLU A 614 -15.53 -5.70 -23.33
N GLN A 615 -16.34 -6.76 -23.23
CA GLN A 615 -17.79 -6.67 -23.31
C GLN A 615 -18.41 -6.47 -21.92
N PRO A 616 -19.60 -5.84 -21.83
CA PRO A 616 -20.40 -5.87 -20.61
C PRO A 616 -20.73 -7.31 -20.18
N ILE A 617 -20.93 -7.53 -18.88
CA ILE A 617 -21.38 -8.82 -18.31
C ILE A 617 -22.63 -9.35 -19.05
N ALA A 618 -23.53 -8.43 -19.44
CA ALA A 618 -24.75 -8.74 -20.17
C ALA A 618 -24.50 -9.50 -21.47
N THR A 619 -23.39 -9.25 -22.18
CA THR A 619 -23.08 -9.83 -23.52
C THR A 619 -21.78 -10.65 -23.57
N SER A 620 -20.93 -10.56 -22.54
CA SER A 620 -19.69 -11.34 -22.43
C SER A 620 -19.95 -12.85 -22.45
N THR A 621 -19.04 -13.61 -23.06
CA THR A 621 -19.12 -15.09 -23.10
C THR A 621 -18.30 -15.76 -22.00
N LYS A 622 -17.49 -14.98 -21.27
CA LYS A 622 -16.57 -15.48 -20.25
C LYS A 622 -16.48 -14.52 -19.08
N LEU A 623 -16.84 -14.99 -17.89
CA LEU A 623 -16.82 -14.23 -16.65
C LEU A 623 -15.91 -14.90 -15.62
N LEU A 624 -15.24 -14.08 -14.81
CA LEU A 624 -14.57 -14.48 -13.59
C LEU A 624 -15.50 -14.17 -12.42
N LEU A 625 -15.79 -15.19 -11.60
CA LEU A 625 -16.45 -15.02 -10.30
C LEU A 625 -15.43 -15.32 -9.19
N VAL A 626 -15.16 -14.36 -8.32
CA VAL A 626 -14.44 -14.56 -7.06
C VAL A 626 -15.46 -14.57 -5.93
N ALA A 627 -15.37 -15.57 -5.04
CA ALA A 627 -16.20 -15.73 -3.86
C ALA A 627 -15.30 -15.95 -2.63
N GLY A 628 -14.88 -14.86 -2.00
CA GLY A 628 -13.98 -14.84 -0.85
C GLY A 628 -14.71 -14.95 0.48
N GLY A 629 -14.20 -15.78 1.37
CA GLY A 629 -14.62 -15.85 2.78
C GLY A 629 -13.41 -15.67 3.71
N PRO A 630 -13.62 -15.65 5.04
CA PRO A 630 -12.53 -15.57 6.01
C PRO A 630 -11.41 -16.60 5.77
N VAL A 631 -10.16 -16.18 6.02
CA VAL A 631 -8.95 -16.99 5.84
C VAL A 631 -8.24 -17.19 7.18
N GLU A 632 -7.78 -18.41 7.42
CA GLU A 632 -6.91 -18.73 8.56
C GLU A 632 -5.81 -19.71 8.16
N ASN A 633 -4.74 -19.77 8.94
CA ASN A 633 -3.81 -20.89 8.87
C ASN A 633 -4.26 -22.04 9.78
N THR A 634 -3.89 -23.28 9.44
CA THR A 634 -4.17 -24.45 10.28
C THR A 634 -3.52 -24.28 11.66
N GLY A 635 -4.33 -24.40 12.73
CA GLY A 635 -3.84 -24.25 14.10
C GLY A 635 -3.51 -22.81 14.52
N GLN A 636 -4.02 -21.81 13.79
CA GLN A 636 -4.00 -20.42 14.22
C GLN A 636 -4.73 -20.26 15.57
N GLN A 637 -4.22 -19.41 16.45
CA GLN A 637 -4.80 -19.14 17.76
C GLN A 637 -4.75 -17.66 18.09
N TRP A 638 -5.79 -17.20 18.77
CA TRP A 638 -5.93 -15.83 19.24
C TRP A 638 -5.97 -15.78 20.77
N ASN A 639 -5.69 -14.61 21.34
CA ASN A 639 -6.00 -14.37 22.75
C ASN A 639 -7.52 -14.38 22.99
N THR A 640 -7.95 -14.55 24.24
CA THR A 640 -9.39 -14.61 24.58
C THR A 640 -10.13 -13.31 24.32
N ALA A 641 -9.41 -12.19 24.18
CA ALA A 641 -9.97 -10.88 23.85
C ALA A 641 -10.18 -10.67 22.34
N GLY A 642 -9.66 -11.55 21.46
CA GLY A 642 -9.72 -11.38 20.01
C GLY A 642 -8.94 -10.15 19.49
N THR A 643 -7.91 -9.72 20.21
CA THR A 643 -7.13 -8.50 19.94
C THR A 643 -5.68 -8.77 19.55
N ASP A 644 -5.24 -10.02 19.62
CA ASP A 644 -3.91 -10.42 19.22
C ASP A 644 -3.84 -11.91 18.87
N VAL A 645 -2.98 -12.24 17.91
CA VAL A 645 -2.70 -13.61 17.48
C VAL A 645 -1.61 -14.20 18.38
N THR A 646 -1.94 -15.26 19.11
CA THR A 646 -1.00 -15.97 20.00
C THR A 646 -0.23 -17.07 19.28
N SER A 647 -0.75 -17.53 18.13
CA SER A 647 -0.06 -18.41 17.20
C SER A 647 -0.57 -18.15 15.78
N PHE A 648 0.34 -17.88 14.84
CA PHE A 648 0.01 -17.70 13.41
C PHE A 648 -0.41 -19.00 12.71
N GLY A 649 -0.36 -20.14 13.41
CA GLY A 649 -0.62 -21.45 12.80
C GLY A 649 0.44 -21.84 11.76
N GLY A 650 0.06 -22.72 10.84
CA GLY A 650 0.91 -23.15 9.74
C GLY A 650 0.09 -23.76 8.60
N PRO A 651 0.73 -24.54 7.72
CA PRO A 651 0.08 -25.07 6.53
C PRO A 651 -0.89 -26.23 6.82
N PRO A 652 -1.92 -26.41 5.97
CA PRO A 652 -2.31 -25.51 4.87
C PRO A 652 -3.03 -24.26 5.39
N SER A 653 -3.12 -23.22 4.56
CA SER A 653 -4.19 -22.22 4.74
C SER A 653 -5.57 -22.85 4.56
N LEU A 654 -6.52 -22.27 5.27
CA LEU A 654 -7.92 -22.64 5.31
C LEU A 654 -8.75 -21.43 4.88
N VAL A 655 -9.86 -21.70 4.23
CA VAL A 655 -10.87 -20.70 3.89
C VAL A 655 -12.23 -21.15 4.38
N GLU A 656 -13.07 -20.22 4.83
CA GLU A 656 -14.49 -20.47 5.00
C GLU A 656 -15.15 -20.42 3.61
N PRO A 657 -15.60 -21.54 3.03
CA PRO A 657 -16.13 -21.53 1.68
C PRO A 657 -17.43 -20.72 1.64
N VAL A 658 -17.59 -19.89 0.61
CA VAL A 658 -18.87 -19.22 0.37
C VAL A 658 -19.89 -20.26 -0.07
N LYS A 659 -20.98 -20.41 0.69
CA LYS A 659 -22.01 -21.43 0.49
C LYS A 659 -23.35 -20.79 0.24
N GLY A 660 -24.05 -21.24 -0.80
CA GLY A 660 -25.33 -20.67 -1.19
C GLY A 660 -25.55 -20.67 -2.70
N THR A 661 -26.27 -19.69 -3.20
CA THR A 661 -26.55 -19.53 -4.63
C THR A 661 -26.37 -18.08 -5.06
N ILE A 662 -25.65 -17.87 -6.16
CA ILE A 662 -25.68 -16.61 -6.91
C ILE A 662 -26.74 -16.71 -8.00
N THR A 663 -27.47 -15.63 -8.23
CA THR A 663 -28.39 -15.49 -9.35
C THR A 663 -27.84 -14.50 -10.34
N LEU A 664 -27.54 -14.95 -11.55
CA LEU A 664 -27.15 -14.10 -12.67
C LEU A 664 -28.35 -13.73 -13.52
N SER A 665 -28.50 -12.45 -13.81
CA SER A 665 -29.65 -11.89 -14.54
C SER A 665 -29.19 -11.01 -15.70
N GLY A 666 -30.07 -10.78 -16.67
CA GLY A 666 -29.78 -9.88 -17.80
C GLY A 666 -28.66 -10.35 -18.74
N LEU A 667 -28.44 -11.67 -18.85
CA LEU A 667 -27.48 -12.24 -19.80
C LEU A 667 -28.14 -12.39 -21.18
N GLU A 668 -27.96 -11.40 -22.06
CA GLU A 668 -28.64 -11.25 -23.35
C GLU A 668 -28.42 -12.40 -24.35
N GLY A 669 -29.48 -13.15 -24.68
CA GLY A 669 -29.37 -14.27 -25.62
C GLY A 669 -28.70 -15.51 -25.04
N ALA A 670 -28.36 -15.54 -23.74
CA ALA A 670 -27.79 -16.73 -23.12
C ALA A 670 -28.78 -17.91 -23.16
N HIS A 671 -28.37 -19.04 -23.72
CA HIS A 671 -29.16 -20.28 -23.76
C HIS A 671 -28.52 -21.43 -22.96
N ALA A 672 -27.25 -21.31 -22.57
CA ALA A 672 -26.59 -22.17 -21.60
C ALA A 672 -25.52 -21.42 -20.80
N LEU A 673 -25.29 -21.84 -19.55
CA LEU A 673 -24.27 -21.28 -18.67
C LEU A 673 -23.56 -22.40 -17.91
N TRP A 674 -22.23 -22.41 -17.97
CA TRP A 674 -21.38 -23.42 -17.33
C TRP A 674 -20.49 -22.79 -16.28
N VAL A 675 -20.46 -23.41 -15.11
CA VAL A 675 -19.69 -22.96 -13.95
C VAL A 675 -18.57 -23.96 -13.70
N GLN A 676 -17.32 -23.50 -13.77
CA GLN A 676 -16.14 -24.29 -13.54
C GLN A 676 -15.41 -23.78 -12.28
N PRO A 677 -15.43 -24.53 -11.16
CA PRO A 677 -14.57 -24.26 -10.01
C PRO A 677 -13.10 -24.27 -10.44
N ILE A 678 -12.30 -23.35 -9.93
CA ILE A 678 -10.86 -23.23 -10.23
C ILE A 678 -10.05 -23.53 -8.96
N ASP A 679 -8.96 -24.28 -9.06
CA ASP A 679 -8.08 -24.56 -7.93
C ASP A 679 -7.05 -23.44 -7.69
N GLY A 680 -6.26 -23.53 -6.63
CA GLY A 680 -5.24 -22.52 -6.32
C GLY A 680 -4.05 -22.45 -7.28
N ALA A 681 -3.97 -23.31 -8.29
CA ALA A 681 -3.03 -23.17 -9.41
C ALA A 681 -3.66 -22.42 -10.60
N GLY A 682 -4.94 -22.06 -10.52
CA GLY A 682 -5.69 -21.52 -11.64
C GLY A 682 -6.14 -22.60 -12.63
N GLN A 683 -6.30 -23.86 -12.22
CA GLN A 683 -6.71 -24.95 -13.10
C GLN A 683 -8.15 -25.41 -12.81
N PRO A 684 -8.89 -25.94 -13.81
CA PRO A 684 -10.21 -26.52 -13.61
C PRO A 684 -10.24 -27.60 -12.52
N LEU A 685 -11.06 -27.40 -11.49
CA LEU A 685 -11.28 -28.33 -10.40
C LEU A 685 -12.58 -29.12 -10.61
N GLY A 686 -12.45 -30.39 -10.97
CA GLY A 686 -13.60 -31.25 -11.29
C GLY A 686 -14.28 -30.90 -12.63
N LYS A 687 -15.50 -31.40 -12.83
CA LYS A 687 -16.28 -31.15 -14.05
C LYS A 687 -17.05 -29.84 -13.94
N PRO A 688 -17.24 -29.10 -15.04
CA PRO A 688 -18.10 -27.92 -15.05
C PRO A 688 -19.55 -28.35 -14.79
N THR A 689 -20.30 -27.50 -14.08
CA THR A 689 -21.72 -27.70 -13.76
C THR A 689 -22.57 -26.73 -14.55
N ALA A 690 -23.64 -27.20 -15.18
CA ALA A 690 -24.61 -26.32 -15.84
C ALA A 690 -25.41 -25.54 -14.77
N ALA A 691 -25.52 -24.23 -14.92
CA ALA A 691 -26.41 -23.43 -14.08
C ALA A 691 -27.88 -23.66 -14.45
N ALA A 692 -28.75 -23.64 -13.45
CA ALA A 692 -30.18 -23.84 -13.69
C ALA A 692 -30.81 -22.52 -14.18
N ASN A 693 -31.48 -22.56 -15.34
CA ASN A 693 -32.29 -21.44 -15.82
C ASN A 693 -33.70 -21.49 -15.20
N ILE A 694 -34.06 -20.45 -14.44
CA ILE A 694 -35.38 -20.30 -13.84
C ILE A 694 -35.93 -18.94 -14.26
N GLY A 695 -36.86 -18.94 -15.20
CA GLY A 695 -37.56 -17.73 -15.65
C GLY A 695 -36.64 -16.66 -16.24
N GLY A 696 -35.57 -17.05 -16.94
CA GLY A 696 -34.61 -16.10 -17.55
C GLY A 696 -33.48 -15.65 -16.62
N THR A 697 -33.40 -16.21 -15.41
CA THR A 697 -32.26 -16.02 -14.48
C THR A 697 -31.50 -17.33 -14.30
N TRP A 698 -30.20 -17.23 -14.05
CA TRP A 698 -29.30 -18.38 -13.93
C TRP A 698 -28.86 -18.57 -12.47
N LYS A 699 -29.18 -19.73 -11.89
CA LYS A 699 -28.79 -20.09 -10.53
C LYS A 699 -27.45 -20.83 -10.53
N VAL A 700 -26.46 -20.22 -9.90
CA VAL A 700 -25.08 -20.71 -9.76
C VAL A 700 -24.87 -21.17 -8.30
N PRO A 701 -24.87 -22.48 -8.02
CA PRO A 701 -24.63 -22.99 -6.66
C PRO A 701 -23.15 -22.82 -6.27
N LEU A 702 -22.91 -22.38 -5.03
CA LEU A 702 -21.59 -22.19 -4.45
C LEU A 702 -21.33 -23.16 -3.29
N GLY A 703 -20.05 -23.45 -3.06
CA GLY A 703 -19.59 -24.21 -1.88
C GLY A 703 -19.81 -25.72 -1.94
N THR A 704 -20.17 -26.26 -3.12
CA THR A 704 -20.19 -27.72 -3.38
C THR A 704 -18.78 -28.29 -3.45
N VAL A 705 -17.83 -27.48 -3.91
CA VAL A 705 -16.39 -27.73 -3.92
C VAL A 705 -15.72 -26.54 -3.24
N THR A 706 -14.71 -26.79 -2.42
CA THR A 706 -13.93 -25.72 -1.79
C THR A 706 -13.10 -24.99 -2.85
N THR A 707 -13.51 -23.77 -3.18
CA THR A 707 -12.75 -22.82 -4.00
C THR A 707 -13.19 -21.39 -3.70
N THR A 708 -12.31 -20.43 -3.98
CA THR A 708 -12.55 -19.00 -3.90
C THR A 708 -12.81 -18.34 -5.26
N TRP A 709 -12.72 -19.08 -6.36
CA TRP A 709 -12.92 -18.52 -7.71
C TRP A 709 -13.38 -19.54 -8.76
N TYR A 710 -14.12 -19.03 -9.75
CA TYR A 710 -14.82 -19.80 -10.77
C TYR A 710 -14.68 -19.13 -12.14
N GLU A 711 -14.50 -19.94 -13.18
CA GLU A 711 -14.77 -19.52 -14.56
C GLU A 711 -16.25 -19.76 -14.87
N ILE A 712 -16.94 -18.77 -15.41
CA ILE A 712 -18.30 -18.90 -15.92
C ILE A 712 -18.27 -18.69 -17.43
N ARG A 713 -18.75 -19.69 -18.18
CA ARG A 713 -18.89 -19.61 -19.65
C ARG A 713 -20.36 -19.48 -20.01
N VAL A 714 -20.67 -18.52 -20.88
CA VAL A 714 -22.03 -18.22 -21.34
C VAL A 714 -22.12 -18.56 -22.84
N GLU A 715 -23.02 -19.48 -23.18
CA GLU A 715 -23.35 -19.83 -24.57
C GLU A 715 -24.56 -19.01 -25.01
N ARG A 716 -24.45 -18.35 -26.17
CA ARG A 716 -25.43 -17.39 -26.71
C ARG A 716 -25.88 -17.79 -28.10
#